data_AF-A0A8H8S9M5-F1
#
_entry.id   AF-A0A8H8S9M5-F1
#
_cell.length_a   1.000
_cell.length_b   1.000
_cell.length_c   1.000
_cell.angle_alpha   90.00
_cell.angle_beta   90.00
_cell.angle_gamma   90.00
#
_symmetry.space_group_name_H-M   'P 1'
#
loop_
_entity.id
_entity.type
_entity.pdbx_description
1 polymer ?
#
loop_
_entity_poly.entity_id
_entity_poly.type
_entity_poly.pdbx_seq_one_letter_code
_entity_poly.pdbx_strand_id
1 'polypeptide(L)'
;MAPTLRIGVDVGGTNTDGVILDPTRSSGPERGIVAWHKAPTTGNPSEGINNNISAMFLKSNINPADVASVTIGTTHFINAVVEMDEARLAKVAVIRLCGPFSKGVDPGIDWPVKMRELICGYHCRVSGGVEVDGSPIADIEEDEIREQCEIIKSKGIKSIVINGVFSPVDGICRQEERAAAIVRKSLPEADIVMSKNVANLGFLERENAAILNASILQFARKTINSFQQAISKLKLACPVFLTQNDGTILLASSAAQLPIRTFSSGPTNSMRGAAFLTQNEIQEAMMVVDIGGTTTDVGLLLANGFPRQAAAFSEVAGVRTNFSYPDVKSIGLGGGSIVRRDKSGKLTIGPDSVGYQIQQKALVFGGSVPTTTDYTVLAETSLDIGDRKLVVGSSLEDGVTEFRAKVTDMLEHLIDTMKTSAKDLPVLLVGGGAVIAPDTLKGASRVIKPKWAGVANAIGAATARVSGVVDTIESTQGKTSTEVMEEVSKRAIERAVANGALRETVQVAEKDNIPLQYIADKSRYIVKAVGDFDFSRIGVAEEFLLPGSTDEDEMAEFGRKALDGEALVKEEEPERTIELSHLDIKAYKPRIVNREWLVSETDLDWITIGCYILGTGGGGSPYSHMLRLREIMRRGGVVRVISPDDLQDEDLVACGGGKGSPTVGMEKLPGDEMLQAQDELYSYMNTKPNAVIALEIGGGNGLQGMILGASSCMNIPTVDGDWMGRAYPVAWQTTPVVFQKEPVFLPSTICDGNGHVMIMTKAKSELMVERAFRAALSQMGSHVACAKGPVTGANTKKWVVEHTISLSWRIGRAVALSRSQNDIENVADSIIAEAGGNESAKVLFKGKIVGVERALRLGHVYGEVIIEGLEEKDGRKDKFKIPFKNENILAVREEADGTQTVESLESPTCIQDTEFKWQVLASVPDLICVNDSQNGEAIGTPEYRYGLLVFVLGIVASERWTSTPRGIEIGGPKGFGMDDIEYIPLGKFVKPKSVIEEYI
;
A
#
# COMPACT_ATOMS: atom_id res chain seq x y z
N MET A 1 -13.77 33.23 31.61
CA MET A 1 -12.89 32.03 31.57
C MET A 1 -12.42 31.86 30.13
N ALA A 2 -11.30 31.18 29.90
CA ALA A 2 -10.97 30.78 28.54
C ALA A 2 -12.05 29.82 28.02
N PRO A 3 -12.45 29.89 26.74
CA PRO A 3 -13.42 28.96 26.17
C PRO A 3 -12.85 27.53 26.25
N THR A 4 -13.69 26.56 26.63
CA THR A 4 -13.29 25.16 26.81
C THR A 4 -14.10 24.18 25.96
N LEU A 5 -15.27 24.59 25.47
CA LEU A 5 -16.21 23.69 24.79
C LEU A 5 -15.74 23.39 23.36
N ARG A 6 -15.80 22.12 22.97
CA ARG A 6 -15.43 21.66 21.63
C ARG A 6 -16.67 21.16 20.91
N ILE A 7 -16.88 21.62 19.69
CA ILE A 7 -17.93 21.10 18.82
C ILE A 7 -17.30 20.13 17.84
N GLY A 8 -17.81 18.91 17.77
CA GLY A 8 -17.48 17.94 16.72
C GLY A 8 -18.69 17.74 15.83
N VAL A 9 -18.49 17.78 14.51
CA VAL A 9 -19.51 17.48 13.51
C VAL A 9 -18.94 16.47 12.53
N ASP A 10 -19.69 15.42 12.21
CA ASP A 10 -19.33 14.44 11.18
C ASP A 10 -20.43 14.40 10.12
N VAL A 11 -20.08 14.82 8.90
CA VAL A 11 -20.98 14.87 7.75
C VAL A 11 -20.77 13.63 6.91
N GLY A 12 -21.54 12.58 7.17
CA GLY A 12 -21.52 11.32 6.43
C GLY A 12 -22.56 11.26 5.30
N GLY A 13 -22.61 10.13 4.57
CA GLY A 13 -23.52 9.97 3.43
C GLY A 13 -25.01 9.77 3.79
N THR A 14 -25.33 9.35 5.01
CA THR A 14 -26.73 9.14 5.46
C THR A 14 -27.16 10.18 6.49
N ASN A 15 -26.32 10.45 7.50
CA ASN A 15 -26.62 11.37 8.59
C ASN A 15 -25.46 12.35 8.81
N THR A 16 -25.81 13.54 9.29
CA THR A 16 -24.91 14.51 9.88
C THR A 16 -25.04 14.45 11.41
N ASP A 17 -23.95 14.10 12.06
CA ASP A 17 -23.85 13.90 13.50
C ASP A 17 -23.11 15.06 14.15
N GLY A 18 -23.56 15.52 15.31
CA GLY A 18 -22.89 16.58 16.05
C GLY A 18 -22.92 16.38 17.55
N VAL A 19 -21.88 16.89 18.20
CA VAL A 19 -21.72 16.88 19.66
C VAL A 19 -21.10 18.18 20.17
N ILE A 20 -21.53 18.63 21.35
CA ILE A 20 -20.84 19.65 22.14
C ILE A 20 -20.22 18.95 23.36
N LEU A 21 -18.90 19.06 23.49
CA LEU A 21 -18.10 18.37 24.49
C LEU A 21 -17.38 19.38 25.39
N ASP A 22 -17.49 19.19 26.71
CA ASP A 22 -16.65 19.82 27.71
C ASP A 22 -15.55 18.85 28.16
N PRO A 23 -14.30 19.01 27.68
CA PRO A 23 -13.20 18.09 28.00
C PRO A 23 -12.85 18.09 29.50
N THR A 24 -13.17 19.15 30.24
CA THR A 24 -12.90 19.23 31.69
C THR A 24 -13.80 18.29 32.51
N ARG A 25 -14.91 17.82 31.91
CA ARG A 25 -15.89 16.93 32.54
C ARG A 25 -15.83 15.50 31.98
N SER A 26 -14.80 15.16 31.21
CA SER A 26 -14.62 13.87 30.55
C SER A 26 -14.57 12.66 31.50
N SER A 27 -14.11 12.85 32.74
CA SER A 27 -14.07 11.80 33.76
C SER A 27 -15.45 11.49 34.38
N GLY A 28 -16.47 12.30 34.12
CA GLY A 28 -17.83 12.11 34.64
C GLY A 28 -18.62 11.02 33.89
N PRO A 29 -19.80 10.60 34.42
CA PRO A 29 -20.63 9.56 33.80
C PRO A 29 -21.14 9.93 32.41
N GLU A 30 -21.35 11.21 32.13
CA GLU A 30 -21.75 11.72 30.81
C GLU A 30 -20.55 12.03 29.90
N ARG A 31 -19.32 11.72 30.33
CA ARG A 31 -18.07 11.91 29.59
C ARG A 31 -17.87 13.33 29.03
N GLY A 32 -18.46 14.33 29.68
CA GLY A 32 -18.38 15.73 29.26
C GLY A 32 -19.28 16.08 28.08
N ILE A 33 -20.13 15.17 27.59
CA ILE A 33 -21.08 15.46 26.51
C ILE A 33 -22.19 16.36 27.05
N VAL A 34 -22.32 17.56 26.51
CA VAL A 34 -23.28 18.58 26.94
C VAL A 34 -24.54 18.54 26.09
N ALA A 35 -24.38 18.36 24.78
CA ALA A 35 -25.48 18.17 23.83
C ALA A 35 -25.02 17.38 22.61
N TRP A 36 -25.98 16.79 21.90
CA TRP A 36 -25.76 16.08 20.65
C TRP A 36 -27.00 16.20 19.74
N HIS A 37 -26.78 16.06 18.44
CA HIS A 37 -27.85 16.04 17.45
C HIS A 37 -27.48 15.16 16.26
N LYS A 38 -28.46 14.42 15.74
CA LYS A 38 -28.34 13.58 14.55
C LYS A 38 -29.48 13.96 13.61
N ALA A 39 -29.13 14.30 12.38
CA ALA A 39 -30.08 14.70 11.34
C ALA A 39 -29.71 14.02 10.01
N PRO A 40 -30.68 13.79 9.10
CA PRO A 40 -30.37 13.34 7.74
C PRO A 40 -29.40 14.30 7.05
N THR A 41 -28.46 13.76 6.28
CA THR A 41 -27.53 14.59 5.49
C THR A 41 -28.29 15.35 4.40
N THR A 42 -28.01 16.65 4.29
CA THR A 42 -28.58 17.54 3.27
C THR A 42 -27.69 17.59 2.03
N GLY A 43 -28.27 17.89 0.86
CA GLY A 43 -27.50 18.06 -0.38
C GLY A 43 -26.50 19.23 -0.32
N ASN A 44 -26.77 20.24 0.52
CA ASN A 44 -25.81 21.28 0.87
C ASN A 44 -25.20 21.00 2.26
N PRO A 45 -23.91 20.66 2.36
CA PRO A 45 -23.28 20.29 3.62
C PRO A 45 -23.26 21.41 4.67
N SER A 46 -23.15 22.66 4.21
CA SER A 46 -23.14 23.83 5.11
C SER A 46 -24.48 24.05 5.78
N GLU A 47 -25.58 23.74 5.09
CA GLU A 47 -26.91 23.76 5.68
C GLU A 47 -27.05 22.68 6.76
N GLY A 48 -26.57 21.46 6.47
CA GLY A 48 -26.58 20.35 7.42
C GLY A 48 -25.79 20.66 8.69
N ILE A 49 -24.60 21.25 8.56
CA ILE A 49 -23.77 21.70 9.68
C ILE A 49 -24.49 22.80 10.49
N ASN A 50 -25.04 23.83 9.83
CA ASN A 50 -25.75 24.91 10.51
C ASN A 50 -26.97 24.41 11.29
N ASN A 51 -27.78 23.56 10.66
CA ASN A 51 -28.98 22.97 11.27
C ASN A 51 -28.59 22.12 12.48
N ASN A 52 -27.53 21.32 12.35
CA ASN A 52 -27.06 20.45 13.42
C ASN A 52 -26.56 21.26 14.63
N ILE A 53 -25.67 22.22 14.40
CA ILE A 53 -25.13 23.07 15.48
C ILE A 53 -26.26 23.89 16.13
N SER A 54 -27.14 24.51 15.35
CA SER A 54 -28.28 25.28 15.87
C SER A 54 -29.19 24.42 16.75
N ALA A 55 -29.49 23.19 16.34
CA ALA A 55 -30.29 22.27 17.14
C ALA A 55 -29.62 21.90 18.47
N MET A 56 -28.28 21.77 18.51
CA MET A 56 -27.55 21.54 19.75
C MET A 56 -27.58 22.76 20.69
N PHE A 57 -27.45 23.98 20.16
CA PHE A 57 -27.61 25.22 20.95
C PHE A 57 -29.05 25.44 21.43
N LEU A 58 -30.07 25.00 20.71
CA LEU A 58 -31.45 25.06 21.20
C LEU A 58 -31.69 24.08 22.36
N LYS A 59 -31.05 22.91 22.31
CA LYS A 59 -31.14 21.88 23.36
C LYS A 59 -30.24 22.16 24.56
N SER A 60 -29.23 23.02 24.41
CA SER A 60 -28.25 23.33 25.46
C SER A 60 -28.20 24.82 25.73
N ASN A 61 -28.36 25.22 27.00
CA ASN A 61 -28.31 26.63 27.39
C ASN A 61 -26.85 27.16 27.47
N ILE A 62 -26.08 26.98 26.40
CA ILE A 62 -24.65 27.28 26.30
C ILE A 62 -24.46 28.64 25.61
N ASN A 63 -23.50 29.42 26.11
CA ASN A 63 -23.09 30.65 25.46
C ASN A 63 -22.12 30.34 24.30
N PRO A 64 -22.39 30.81 23.05
CA PRO A 64 -21.46 30.67 21.92
C PRO A 64 -20.02 31.12 22.21
N ALA A 65 -19.83 32.08 23.13
CA ALA A 65 -18.50 32.57 23.53
C ALA A 65 -17.66 31.54 24.31
N ASP A 66 -18.26 30.47 24.83
CA ASP A 66 -17.55 29.41 25.58
C ASP A 66 -16.98 28.32 24.65
N VAL A 67 -17.25 28.40 23.34
CA VAL A 67 -16.77 27.45 22.33
C VAL A 67 -15.33 27.76 21.93
N ALA A 68 -14.44 26.81 22.19
CA ALA A 68 -13.01 26.87 21.89
C ALA A 68 -12.69 26.51 20.43
N SER A 69 -13.46 25.59 19.82
CA SER A 69 -13.28 25.17 18.42
C SER A 69 -14.45 24.40 17.84
N VAL A 70 -14.50 24.36 16.51
CA VAL A 70 -15.35 23.44 15.75
C VAL A 70 -14.46 22.52 14.91
N THR A 71 -14.65 21.20 15.01
CA THR A 71 -13.98 20.20 14.17
C THR A 71 -14.99 19.50 13.29
N ILE A 72 -14.69 19.37 12.00
CA ILE A 72 -15.57 18.79 10.99
C ILE A 72 -14.91 17.55 10.37
N GLY A 73 -15.54 16.40 10.49
CA GLY A 73 -15.32 15.24 9.63
C GLY A 73 -16.22 15.29 8.41
N THR A 74 -15.71 14.92 7.23
CA THR A 74 -16.50 14.97 6.00
C THR A 74 -16.05 13.96 4.96
N THR A 75 -16.99 13.29 4.31
CA THR A 75 -16.71 12.37 3.19
C THR A 75 -16.83 13.03 1.81
N HIS A 76 -17.08 14.35 1.75
CA HIS A 76 -17.36 15.05 0.49
C HIS A 76 -16.21 14.99 -0.52
N PHE A 77 -14.97 15.03 -0.04
CA PHE A 77 -13.82 15.04 -0.92
C PHE A 77 -13.53 13.67 -1.52
N ILE A 78 -13.61 12.60 -0.72
CA ILE A 78 -13.41 11.24 -1.23
C ILE A 78 -14.51 10.85 -2.21
N ASN A 79 -15.75 11.26 -1.96
CA ASN A 79 -16.87 10.98 -2.87
C ASN A 79 -16.66 11.59 -4.26
N ALA A 80 -16.13 12.82 -4.35
CA ALA A 80 -15.82 13.44 -5.65
C ALA A 80 -14.82 12.62 -6.48
N VAL A 81 -13.84 11.98 -5.81
CA VAL A 81 -12.85 11.10 -6.47
C VAL A 81 -13.46 9.76 -6.84
N VAL A 82 -14.19 9.12 -5.92
CA VAL A 82 -14.83 7.81 -6.13
C VAL A 82 -15.91 7.87 -7.22
N GLU A 83 -16.70 8.95 -7.24
CA GLU A 83 -17.75 9.19 -8.25
C GLU A 83 -17.18 9.67 -9.58
N MET A 84 -15.88 10.02 -9.64
CA MET A 84 -15.21 10.62 -10.80
C MET A 84 -15.98 11.83 -11.34
N ASP A 85 -16.39 12.74 -10.44
CA ASP A 85 -17.22 13.91 -10.77
C ASP A 85 -16.39 14.96 -11.53
N GLU A 86 -16.63 15.07 -12.85
CA GLU A 86 -15.91 16.00 -13.74
C GLU A 86 -16.08 17.47 -13.35
N ALA A 87 -17.17 17.82 -12.66
CA ALA A 87 -17.37 19.19 -12.22
C ALA A 87 -16.49 19.49 -10.99
N ARG A 88 -16.20 18.50 -10.14
CA ARG A 88 -15.42 18.68 -8.90
C ARG A 88 -13.93 18.41 -9.06
N LEU A 89 -13.51 17.79 -10.17
CA LEU A 89 -12.13 17.40 -10.43
C LEU A 89 -11.51 18.22 -11.57
N ALA A 90 -10.34 18.78 -11.34
CA ALA A 90 -9.57 19.54 -12.32
C ALA A 90 -8.53 18.67 -13.04
N LYS A 91 -8.25 19.02 -14.30
CA LYS A 91 -7.08 18.50 -15.02
C LYS A 91 -5.78 19.01 -14.39
N VAL A 92 -4.79 18.14 -14.34
CA VAL A 92 -3.48 18.35 -13.69
C VAL A 92 -2.35 18.19 -14.71
N ALA A 93 -1.36 19.09 -14.63
CA ALA A 93 -0.09 18.98 -15.32
C ALA A 93 0.99 18.50 -14.35
N VAL A 94 1.88 17.60 -14.77
CA VAL A 94 2.94 17.04 -13.91
C VAL A 94 4.32 17.37 -14.48
N ILE A 95 5.16 18.03 -13.69
CA ILE A 95 6.57 18.31 -14.00
C ILE A 95 7.45 17.40 -13.15
N ARG A 96 8.10 16.42 -13.76
CA ARG A 96 9.03 15.51 -13.08
C ARG A 96 10.46 16.03 -13.12
N LEU A 97 11.08 16.23 -11.95
CA LEU A 97 12.50 16.52 -11.77
C LEU A 97 13.24 15.18 -11.59
N CYS A 98 13.60 14.51 -12.69
CA CYS A 98 14.09 13.13 -12.63
C CYS A 98 15.29 12.84 -13.53
N GLY A 99 15.77 13.81 -14.31
CA GLY A 99 16.87 13.59 -15.25
C GLY A 99 16.58 12.40 -16.18
N PRO A 100 17.50 11.42 -16.32
CA PRO A 100 17.33 10.30 -17.25
C PRO A 100 16.32 9.23 -16.78
N PHE A 101 15.90 9.29 -15.52
CA PHE A 101 15.08 8.26 -14.89
C PHE A 101 13.58 8.40 -15.19
N SER A 102 12.79 7.42 -14.75
CA SER A 102 11.33 7.40 -14.93
C SER A 102 10.86 7.29 -16.39
N LYS A 103 11.76 6.89 -17.30
CA LYS A 103 11.43 6.72 -18.72
C LYS A 103 10.59 5.44 -18.92
N GLY A 104 9.43 5.59 -19.55
CA GLY A 104 8.53 4.48 -19.85
C GLY A 104 7.48 4.18 -18.78
N VAL A 105 7.38 5.01 -17.74
CA VAL A 105 6.36 4.90 -16.68
C VAL A 105 5.69 6.25 -16.48
N ASP A 106 4.70 6.58 -17.28
CA ASP A 106 4.05 7.91 -17.27
C ASP A 106 3.19 8.14 -16.00
N PRO A 107 2.85 9.39 -15.63
CA PRO A 107 1.94 9.64 -14.52
C PRO A 107 0.57 9.00 -14.72
N GLY A 108 0.04 8.39 -13.66
CA GLY A 108 -1.26 7.70 -13.68
C GLY A 108 -1.29 6.43 -14.54
N ILE A 109 -0.14 5.82 -14.81
CA ILE A 109 -0.02 4.63 -15.69
C ILE A 109 -0.90 3.44 -15.26
N ASP A 110 -1.11 3.29 -13.96
CA ASP A 110 -1.85 2.20 -13.32
C ASP A 110 -3.24 2.62 -12.82
N TRP A 111 -3.65 3.87 -13.09
CA TRP A 111 -4.96 4.37 -12.68
C TRP A 111 -6.09 3.78 -13.53
N PRO A 112 -7.35 3.79 -13.03
CA PRO A 112 -8.52 3.58 -13.86
C PRO A 112 -8.48 4.51 -15.08
N VAL A 113 -8.70 3.96 -16.29
CA VAL A 113 -8.52 4.69 -17.56
C VAL A 113 -9.32 5.99 -17.57
N LYS A 114 -10.60 5.92 -17.20
CA LYS A 114 -11.50 7.08 -17.13
C LYS A 114 -10.96 8.14 -16.17
N MET A 115 -10.46 7.74 -14.99
CA MET A 115 -9.89 8.67 -14.02
C MET A 115 -8.59 9.32 -14.54
N ARG A 116 -7.72 8.53 -15.20
CA ARG A 116 -6.50 9.03 -15.84
C ARG A 116 -6.82 10.06 -16.92
N GLU A 117 -7.78 9.77 -17.81
CA GLU A 117 -8.18 10.69 -18.88
C GLU A 117 -8.83 11.98 -18.35
N LEU A 118 -9.60 11.85 -17.27
CA LEU A 118 -10.23 12.99 -16.61
C LEU A 118 -9.20 13.92 -15.95
N ILE A 119 -8.24 13.35 -15.21
CA ILE A 119 -7.34 14.11 -14.32
C ILE A 119 -5.97 14.40 -14.96
N CYS A 120 -5.32 13.43 -15.60
CA CYS A 120 -3.95 13.58 -16.09
C CYS A 120 -3.91 14.31 -17.45
N GLY A 121 -3.89 15.65 -17.42
CA GLY A 121 -3.99 16.48 -18.63
C GLY A 121 -2.67 16.72 -19.38
N TYR A 122 -1.54 16.74 -18.67
CA TYR A 122 -0.22 16.91 -19.27
C TYR A 122 0.87 16.36 -18.34
N HIS A 123 1.99 15.91 -18.91
CA HIS A 123 3.18 15.63 -18.12
C HIS A 123 4.44 15.90 -18.93
N CYS A 124 5.52 16.22 -18.23
CA CYS A 124 6.86 16.38 -18.80
C CYS A 124 7.92 15.90 -17.80
N ARG A 125 9.08 15.56 -18.33
CA ARG A 125 10.29 15.23 -17.56
C ARG A 125 11.30 16.32 -17.86
N VAL A 126 11.96 16.83 -16.83
CA VAL A 126 12.98 17.88 -16.94
C VAL A 126 14.23 17.49 -16.14
N SER A 127 15.33 18.20 -16.40
CA SER A 127 16.56 18.05 -15.62
C SER A 127 16.31 18.30 -14.14
N GLY A 128 16.97 17.51 -13.29
CA GLY A 128 16.79 17.53 -11.85
C GLY A 128 16.81 16.13 -11.22
N GLY A 129 16.35 16.06 -9.98
CA GLY A 129 16.44 14.88 -9.13
C GLY A 129 17.69 14.90 -8.25
N VAL A 130 17.59 14.27 -7.08
CA VAL A 130 18.72 14.04 -6.19
C VAL A 130 18.91 12.55 -5.97
N GLU A 131 20.13 12.13 -5.70
CA GLU A 131 20.45 10.78 -5.27
C GLU A 131 20.03 10.58 -3.80
N VAL A 132 19.96 9.33 -3.38
CA VAL A 132 19.60 8.92 -2.01
C VAL A 132 20.51 9.53 -0.94
N ASP A 133 21.74 9.91 -1.30
CA ASP A 133 22.66 10.57 -0.39
C ASP A 133 22.49 12.10 -0.31
N GLY A 134 21.63 12.68 -1.14
CA GLY A 134 21.34 14.11 -1.26
C GLY A 134 22.15 14.84 -2.32
N SER A 135 23.10 14.17 -2.99
CA SER A 135 23.82 14.75 -4.13
C SER A 135 22.89 14.92 -5.34
N PRO A 136 23.07 15.94 -6.20
CA PRO A 136 22.21 16.12 -7.37
C PRO A 136 22.48 15.04 -8.42
N ILE A 137 21.42 14.45 -8.99
CA ILE A 137 21.51 13.66 -10.24
C ILE A 137 21.90 14.61 -11.37
N ALA A 138 21.13 15.70 -11.48
CA ALA A 138 21.40 16.88 -12.28
C ALA A 138 20.79 18.10 -11.57
N ASP A 139 21.24 19.31 -11.88
CA ASP A 139 20.55 20.52 -11.43
C ASP A 139 19.38 20.85 -12.37
N ILE A 140 18.41 21.62 -11.87
CA ILE A 140 17.26 22.04 -12.68
C ILE A 140 17.68 23.04 -13.77
N GLU A 141 17.11 22.90 -14.96
CA GLU A 141 17.30 23.84 -16.06
C GLU A 141 16.08 24.79 -16.13
N GLU A 142 16.30 26.08 -15.84
CA GLU A 142 15.19 27.03 -15.72
C GLU A 142 14.44 27.25 -17.04
N ASP A 143 15.16 27.26 -18.17
CA ASP A 143 14.57 27.49 -19.49
C ASP A 143 13.70 26.30 -19.93
N GLU A 144 14.11 25.08 -19.59
CA GLU A 144 13.31 23.88 -19.81
C GLU A 144 11.98 23.99 -19.06
N ILE A 145 12.00 24.39 -17.78
CA ILE A 145 10.78 24.58 -16.98
C ILE A 145 9.89 25.69 -17.57
N ARG A 146 10.46 26.80 -18.05
CA ARG A 146 9.70 27.88 -18.70
C ARG A 146 9.02 27.40 -19.98
N GLU A 147 9.70 26.62 -20.81
CA GLU A 147 9.11 26.04 -22.01
C GLU A 147 7.92 25.14 -21.67
N GLN A 148 8.05 24.30 -20.65
CA GLN A 148 6.95 23.46 -20.18
C GLN A 148 5.76 24.29 -19.65
N CYS A 149 6.02 25.43 -19.00
CA CYS A 149 4.98 26.35 -18.56
C CYS A 149 4.15 26.92 -19.74
N GLU A 150 4.79 27.28 -20.85
CA GLU A 150 4.08 27.76 -22.05
C GLU A 150 3.17 26.67 -22.66
N ILE A 151 3.64 25.41 -22.67
CA ILE A 151 2.82 24.27 -23.12
C ILE A 151 1.61 24.07 -22.19
N ILE A 152 1.83 24.08 -20.87
CA ILE A 152 0.77 23.95 -19.86
C ILE A 152 -0.28 25.05 -20.04
N LYS A 153 0.17 26.30 -20.25
CA LYS A 153 -0.70 27.45 -20.52
C LYS A 153 -1.53 27.27 -21.79
N SER A 154 -0.92 26.80 -22.88
CA SER A 154 -1.62 26.55 -24.15
C SER A 154 -2.73 25.49 -24.02
N LYS A 155 -2.60 24.56 -23.05
CA LYS A 155 -3.58 23.53 -22.72
C LYS A 155 -4.65 23.99 -21.72
N GLY A 156 -4.52 25.20 -21.18
CA GLY A 156 -5.47 25.77 -20.21
C GLY A 156 -5.47 25.07 -18.83
N ILE A 157 -4.41 24.34 -18.50
CA ILE A 157 -4.31 23.60 -17.23
C ILE A 157 -3.80 24.55 -16.14
N LYS A 158 -4.53 24.60 -15.01
CA LYS A 158 -4.20 25.47 -13.87
C LYS A 158 -3.63 24.73 -12.67
N SER A 159 -3.90 23.44 -12.52
CA SER A 159 -3.34 22.63 -11.43
C SER A 159 -2.03 21.99 -11.89
N ILE A 160 -0.93 22.26 -11.20
CA ILE A 160 0.42 21.81 -11.56
C ILE A 160 1.05 21.07 -10.38
N VAL A 161 1.52 19.85 -10.62
CA VAL A 161 2.31 19.06 -9.67
C VAL A 161 3.78 19.11 -10.07
N ILE A 162 4.65 19.33 -9.09
CA ILE A 162 6.11 19.20 -9.24
C ILE A 162 6.54 18.00 -8.41
N ASN A 163 7.15 17.01 -9.05
CA ASN A 163 7.57 15.75 -8.42
C ASN A 163 9.04 15.48 -8.71
N GLY A 164 9.89 15.50 -7.69
CA GLY A 164 11.32 15.18 -7.81
C GLY A 164 11.70 13.81 -7.27
N VAL A 165 12.69 13.18 -7.90
CA VAL A 165 13.34 11.96 -7.36
C VAL A 165 13.98 12.30 -6.02
N PHE A 166 13.64 11.56 -4.96
CA PHE A 166 14.09 11.79 -3.57
C PHE A 166 13.76 13.19 -3.01
N SER A 167 12.77 13.90 -3.56
CA SER A 167 12.42 15.25 -3.09
C SER A 167 12.02 15.37 -1.61
N PRO A 168 11.43 14.36 -0.92
CA PRO A 168 11.14 14.46 0.52
C PRO A 168 12.38 14.60 1.41
N VAL A 169 13.53 14.12 0.95
CA VAL A 169 14.82 14.19 1.67
C VAL A 169 15.75 15.26 1.12
N ASP A 170 15.32 16.00 0.07
CA ASP A 170 16.06 17.12 -0.49
C ASP A 170 15.96 18.37 0.41
N GLY A 171 16.82 18.41 1.43
CA GLY A 171 17.02 19.57 2.29
C GLY A 171 18.09 20.54 1.78
N ILE A 172 18.96 20.11 0.85
CA ILE A 172 20.15 20.85 0.41
C ILE A 172 19.85 21.62 -0.88
N CYS A 173 19.46 20.91 -1.94
CA CYS A 173 19.27 21.47 -3.27
C CYS A 173 17.92 22.21 -3.41
N ARG A 174 16.90 21.74 -2.68
CA ARG A 174 15.53 22.28 -2.64
C ARG A 174 14.95 22.50 -4.04
N GLN A 175 15.08 21.48 -4.89
CA GLN A 175 14.78 21.59 -6.31
C GLN A 175 13.27 21.79 -6.59
N GLU A 176 12.38 21.13 -5.84
CA GLU A 176 10.93 21.36 -5.99
C GLU A 176 10.55 22.82 -5.67
N GLU A 177 11.13 23.43 -4.65
CA GLU A 177 10.87 24.83 -4.32
C GLU A 177 11.39 25.80 -5.38
N ARG A 178 12.60 25.55 -5.90
CA ARG A 178 13.19 26.35 -6.98
C ARG A 178 12.35 26.26 -8.25
N ALA A 179 11.94 25.04 -8.64
CA ALA A 179 11.04 24.82 -9.76
C ALA A 179 9.68 25.51 -9.54
N ALA A 180 9.09 25.38 -8.35
CA ALA A 180 7.83 26.05 -8.00
C ALA A 180 7.95 27.58 -8.11
N ALA A 181 9.08 28.17 -7.73
CA ALA A 181 9.30 29.61 -7.87
C ALA A 181 9.35 30.05 -9.35
N ILE A 182 9.87 29.22 -10.25
CA ILE A 182 9.90 29.49 -11.70
C ILE A 182 8.49 29.35 -12.30
N VAL A 183 7.76 28.30 -11.93
CA VAL A 183 6.38 28.09 -12.37
C VAL A 183 5.47 29.23 -11.89
N ARG A 184 5.59 29.68 -10.62
CA ARG A 184 4.83 30.84 -10.10
C ARG A 184 5.06 32.13 -10.88
N LYS A 185 6.29 32.36 -11.36
CA LYS A 185 6.62 33.54 -12.17
C LYS A 185 6.03 33.45 -13.58
N SER A 186 5.97 32.24 -14.14
CA SER A 186 5.53 31.99 -15.51
C SER A 186 4.00 31.87 -15.62
N LEU A 187 3.36 31.30 -14.60
CA LEU A 187 1.93 31.05 -14.48
C LEU A 187 1.41 31.50 -13.10
N PRO A 188 1.22 32.81 -12.86
CA PRO A 188 0.77 33.32 -11.56
C PRO A 188 -0.59 32.81 -11.09
N GLU A 189 -1.46 32.41 -12.03
CA GLU A 189 -2.80 31.87 -11.78
C GLU A 189 -2.83 30.37 -11.48
N ALA A 190 -1.69 29.68 -11.57
CA ALA A 190 -1.64 28.23 -11.39
C ALA A 190 -1.56 27.82 -9.91
N ASP A 191 -2.31 26.77 -9.58
CA ASP A 191 -2.21 26.07 -8.31
C ASP A 191 -1.06 25.07 -8.34
N ILE A 192 0.00 25.35 -7.59
CA ILE A 192 1.23 24.54 -7.60
C ILE A 192 1.31 23.66 -6.36
N VAL A 193 1.38 22.36 -6.58
CA VAL A 193 1.55 21.32 -5.55
C VAL A 193 2.95 20.72 -5.65
N MET A 194 3.74 20.89 -4.60
CA MET A 194 5.04 20.23 -4.46
C MET A 194 4.81 18.86 -3.81
N SER A 195 5.24 17.79 -4.48
CA SER A 195 4.93 16.42 -4.09
C SER A 195 5.36 16.09 -2.66
N LYS A 196 6.50 16.64 -2.23
CA LYS A 196 7.05 16.41 -0.87
C LYS A 196 6.22 16.99 0.27
N ASN A 197 5.34 17.94 -0.02
CA ASN A 197 4.40 18.48 0.97
C ASN A 197 3.18 17.58 1.15
N VAL A 198 2.91 16.73 0.17
CA VAL A 198 1.73 15.87 0.12
C VAL A 198 2.02 14.54 0.83
N ALA A 199 3.03 13.82 0.37
CA ALA A 199 3.39 12.49 0.88
C ALA A 199 4.91 12.23 0.90
N ASN A 200 5.31 11.11 1.52
CA ASN A 200 6.71 10.78 1.79
C ASN A 200 7.35 9.94 0.65
N LEU A 201 8.39 9.15 0.96
CA LEU A 201 9.09 8.30 -0.01
C LEU A 201 8.18 7.22 -0.62
N GLY A 202 8.39 6.93 -1.90
CA GLY A 202 7.57 6.17 -2.85
C GLY A 202 7.23 7.07 -4.05
N PHE A 203 7.95 6.93 -5.17
CA PHE A 203 7.86 7.89 -6.29
C PHE A 203 6.48 7.92 -6.93
N LEU A 204 5.97 6.75 -7.32
CA LEU A 204 4.65 6.64 -7.96
C LEU A 204 3.54 6.96 -6.97
N GLU A 205 3.63 6.45 -5.74
CA GLU A 205 2.61 6.66 -4.72
C GLU A 205 2.51 8.13 -4.29
N ARG A 206 3.66 8.82 -4.16
CA ARG A 206 3.71 10.26 -3.84
C ARG A 206 3.20 11.09 -5.01
N GLU A 207 3.60 10.76 -6.22
CA GLU A 207 3.12 11.44 -7.42
C GLU A 207 1.60 11.31 -7.55
N ASN A 208 1.09 10.09 -7.38
CA ASN A 208 -0.33 9.79 -7.44
C ASN A 208 -1.12 10.59 -6.40
N ALA A 209 -0.63 10.62 -5.15
CA ALA A 209 -1.22 11.43 -4.09
C ALA A 209 -1.21 12.93 -4.42
N ALA A 210 -0.10 13.44 -4.99
CA ALA A 210 0.02 14.84 -5.37
C ALA A 210 -0.92 15.23 -6.51
N ILE A 211 -1.11 14.35 -7.51
CA ILE A 211 -2.06 14.54 -8.61
C ILE A 211 -3.49 14.55 -8.09
N LEU A 212 -3.88 13.57 -7.26
CA LEU A 212 -5.21 13.54 -6.64
C LEU A 212 -5.46 14.78 -5.78
N ASN A 213 -4.45 15.25 -5.04
CA ASN A 213 -4.58 16.47 -4.26
C ASN A 213 -4.81 17.68 -5.16
N ALA A 214 -3.99 17.85 -6.20
CA ALA A 214 -4.06 18.95 -7.14
C ALA A 214 -5.38 18.99 -7.92
N SER A 215 -5.98 17.83 -8.23
CA SER A 215 -7.24 17.75 -8.95
C SER A 215 -8.44 18.24 -8.12
N ILE A 216 -8.42 18.07 -6.80
CA ILE A 216 -9.56 18.43 -5.93
C ILE A 216 -9.41 19.79 -5.22
N LEU A 217 -8.25 20.45 -5.31
CA LEU A 217 -7.96 21.69 -4.57
C LEU A 217 -9.04 22.77 -4.69
N GLN A 218 -9.54 22.99 -5.92
CA GLN A 218 -10.50 24.05 -6.18
C GLN A 218 -11.84 23.78 -5.49
N PHE A 219 -12.35 22.55 -5.61
CA PHE A 219 -13.55 22.10 -4.91
C PHE A 219 -13.36 22.15 -3.40
N ALA A 220 -12.21 21.70 -2.89
CA ALA A 220 -11.91 21.70 -1.47
C ALA A 220 -11.92 23.11 -0.85
N ARG A 221 -11.29 24.09 -1.50
CA ARG A 221 -11.28 25.49 -1.04
C ARG A 221 -12.69 26.07 -0.95
N LYS A 222 -13.54 25.82 -1.96
CA LYS A 222 -14.94 26.28 -1.95
C LYS A 222 -15.72 25.66 -0.80
N THR A 223 -15.63 24.34 -0.64
CA THR A 223 -16.32 23.59 0.42
C THR A 223 -15.87 24.04 1.82
N ILE A 224 -14.56 24.17 2.05
CA ILE A 224 -14.02 24.60 3.35
C ILE A 224 -14.42 26.04 3.66
N ASN A 225 -14.40 26.94 2.67
CA ASN A 225 -14.88 28.31 2.85
C ASN A 225 -16.36 28.33 3.26
N SER A 226 -17.19 27.47 2.66
CA SER A 226 -18.60 27.35 3.04
C SER A 226 -18.78 26.88 4.50
N PHE A 227 -17.93 25.96 4.99
CA PHE A 227 -17.91 25.58 6.40
C PHE A 227 -17.53 26.76 7.31
N GLN A 228 -16.51 27.53 6.97
CA GLN A 228 -16.12 28.70 7.77
C GLN A 228 -17.22 29.76 7.81
N GLN A 229 -17.90 29.99 6.68
CA GLN A 229 -19.06 30.90 6.60
C GLN A 229 -20.24 30.42 7.45
N ALA A 230 -20.52 29.12 7.46
CA ALA A 230 -21.55 28.52 8.32
C ALA A 230 -21.27 28.84 9.81
N ILE A 231 -20.04 28.63 10.26
CA ILE A 231 -19.62 28.93 11.65
C ILE A 231 -19.68 30.43 11.96
N SER A 232 -19.29 31.28 11.00
CA SER A 232 -19.39 32.74 11.13
C SER A 232 -20.85 33.22 11.26
N LYS A 233 -21.78 32.65 10.50
CA LYS A 233 -23.23 32.94 10.60
C LYS A 233 -23.80 32.62 11.98
N LEU A 234 -23.26 31.60 12.65
CA LEU A 234 -23.60 31.22 14.03
C LEU A 234 -22.93 32.11 15.08
N LYS A 235 -22.17 33.13 14.67
CA LYS A 235 -21.43 34.09 15.52
C LYS A 235 -20.42 33.41 16.46
N LEU A 236 -19.86 32.28 16.03
CA LEU A 236 -18.79 31.58 16.75
C LEU A 236 -17.43 32.19 16.35
N ALA A 237 -16.67 32.69 17.33
CA ALA A 237 -15.37 33.34 17.12
C ALA A 237 -14.18 32.37 17.27
N CYS A 238 -14.36 31.10 16.89
CA CYS A 238 -13.40 30.03 17.15
C CYS A 238 -12.83 29.43 15.84
N PRO A 239 -11.64 28.80 15.89
CA PRO A 239 -11.06 28.13 14.74
C PRO A 239 -11.89 26.92 14.29
N VAL A 240 -11.88 26.70 12.96
CA VAL A 240 -12.46 25.53 12.30
C VAL A 240 -11.34 24.56 11.93
N PHE A 241 -11.49 23.31 12.35
CA PHE A 241 -10.60 22.20 12.04
C PHE A 241 -11.30 21.15 11.19
N LEU A 242 -10.51 20.37 10.46
CA LEU A 242 -10.96 19.14 9.82
C LEU A 242 -10.21 17.95 10.41
N THR A 243 -10.90 16.81 10.55
CA THR A 243 -10.24 15.55 10.95
C THR A 243 -9.45 14.98 9.78
N GLN A 244 -8.23 14.55 10.06
CA GLN A 244 -7.36 13.82 9.16
C GLN A 244 -7.62 12.30 9.20
N ASN A 245 -7.12 11.60 8.18
CA ASN A 245 -7.22 10.15 8.01
C ASN A 245 -6.63 9.36 9.20
N ASP A 246 -5.64 9.90 9.90
CA ASP A 246 -4.92 9.25 11.00
C ASP A 246 -5.48 9.57 12.41
N GLY A 247 -6.58 10.32 12.47
CA GLY A 247 -7.30 10.65 13.71
C GLY A 247 -6.81 11.90 14.39
N THR A 248 -6.00 12.69 13.69
CA THR A 248 -5.55 14.00 14.16
C THR A 248 -6.33 15.12 13.47
N ILE A 249 -6.16 16.36 13.90
CA ILE A 249 -6.82 17.53 13.29
C ILE A 249 -5.86 18.39 12.51
N LEU A 250 -6.42 19.11 11.55
CA LEU A 250 -5.72 20.07 10.73
C LEU A 250 -6.58 21.32 10.57
N LEU A 251 -5.97 22.51 10.62
CA LEU A 251 -6.68 23.78 10.44
C LEU A 251 -7.35 23.84 9.06
N ALA A 252 -8.52 24.47 8.98
CA ALA A 252 -9.26 24.63 7.72
C ALA A 252 -8.39 25.21 6.58
N SER A 253 -7.56 26.22 6.86
CA SER A 253 -6.64 26.82 5.89
C SER A 253 -5.62 25.82 5.33
N SER A 254 -5.07 24.97 6.19
CA SER A 254 -4.16 23.90 5.78
C SER A 254 -4.91 22.79 5.03
N ALA A 255 -6.16 22.50 5.40
CA ALA A 255 -6.95 21.43 4.77
C ALA A 255 -7.33 21.81 3.35
N ALA A 256 -7.48 23.11 3.09
CA ALA A 256 -7.69 23.67 1.75
C ALA A 256 -6.45 23.54 0.84
N GLN A 257 -5.27 23.23 1.39
CA GLN A 257 -4.06 22.92 0.63
C GLN A 257 -3.81 21.41 0.49
N LEU A 258 -4.32 20.60 1.42
CA LEU A 258 -4.10 19.15 1.49
C LEU A 258 -5.40 18.37 1.75
N PRO A 259 -6.47 18.53 0.94
CA PRO A 259 -7.76 17.88 1.18
C PRO A 259 -7.69 16.36 1.23
N ILE A 260 -6.74 15.72 0.53
CA ILE A 260 -6.57 14.25 0.53
C ILE A 260 -6.32 13.68 1.93
N ARG A 261 -5.81 14.50 2.85
CA ARG A 261 -5.58 14.10 4.24
C ARG A 261 -6.86 13.90 5.03
N THR A 262 -8.02 14.21 4.46
CA THR A 262 -9.33 14.14 5.13
C THR A 262 -10.28 13.11 4.49
N PHE A 263 -9.80 12.33 3.52
CA PHE A 263 -10.58 11.33 2.78
C PHE A 263 -11.23 10.24 3.65
N SER A 264 -10.59 9.85 4.74
CA SER A 264 -11.07 8.79 5.65
C SER A 264 -11.38 9.33 7.05
N SER A 265 -11.94 10.55 7.12
CA SER A 265 -12.27 11.14 8.42
C SER A 265 -13.35 10.35 9.17
N GLY A 266 -14.31 9.74 8.46
CA GLY A 266 -15.46 9.04 9.07
C GLY A 266 -15.06 7.82 9.93
N PRO A 267 -14.50 6.75 9.32
CA PRO A 267 -14.09 5.56 10.07
C PRO A 267 -13.10 5.89 11.20
N THR A 268 -12.17 6.80 10.92
CA THR A 268 -11.19 7.27 11.89
C THR A 268 -11.83 8.04 13.05
N ASN A 269 -12.78 8.92 12.78
CA ASN A 269 -13.57 9.61 13.80
C ASN A 269 -14.29 8.59 14.68
N SER A 270 -14.92 7.58 14.10
CA SER A 270 -15.60 6.53 14.85
C SER A 270 -14.64 5.76 15.76
N MET A 271 -13.45 5.39 15.27
CA MET A 271 -12.40 4.75 16.08
C MET A 271 -11.90 5.64 17.23
N ARG A 272 -11.67 6.92 16.95
CA ARG A 272 -11.22 7.90 17.96
C ARG A 272 -12.29 8.18 19.00
N GLY A 273 -13.56 8.25 18.59
CA GLY A 273 -14.69 8.39 19.49
C GLY A 273 -14.93 7.16 20.34
N ALA A 274 -14.80 5.96 19.75
CA ALA A 274 -14.81 4.70 20.48
C ALA A 274 -13.72 4.71 21.57
N ALA A 275 -12.50 5.12 21.21
CA ALA A 275 -11.39 5.26 22.15
C ALA A 275 -11.71 6.25 23.29
N PHE A 276 -12.37 7.37 22.98
CA PHE A 276 -12.77 8.34 24.00
C PHE A 276 -13.83 7.76 24.96
N LEU A 277 -14.81 7.03 24.44
CA LEU A 277 -15.90 6.48 25.24
C LEU A 277 -15.45 5.38 26.21
N THR A 278 -14.36 4.67 25.87
CA THR A 278 -13.81 3.56 26.65
C THR A 278 -12.46 3.84 27.30
N GLN A 279 -12.02 5.10 27.43
CA GLN A 279 -10.71 5.50 27.96
C GLN A 279 -10.24 4.77 29.24
N ASN A 280 -11.16 4.38 30.13
CA ASN A 280 -10.84 3.68 31.38
C ASN A 280 -10.56 2.17 31.19
N GLU A 281 -10.82 1.63 30.00
CA GLU A 281 -10.75 0.21 29.65
C GLU A 281 -9.69 -0.08 28.56
N ILE A 282 -9.06 0.96 27.99
CA ILE A 282 -8.02 0.81 26.95
C ILE A 282 -6.70 0.48 27.63
N GLN A 283 -6.52 -0.81 27.92
CA GLN A 283 -5.22 -1.38 28.30
C GLN A 283 -4.67 -2.33 27.22
N GLU A 284 -5.50 -2.66 26.23
CA GLU A 284 -5.22 -3.60 25.15
C GLU A 284 -5.73 -3.06 23.80
N ALA A 285 -5.30 -3.66 22.70
CA ALA A 285 -5.83 -3.33 21.37
C ALA A 285 -7.28 -3.82 21.24
N MET A 286 -8.12 -3.09 20.52
CA MET A 286 -9.56 -3.37 20.43
C MET A 286 -10.05 -3.23 18.99
N MET A 287 -11.02 -4.06 18.60
CA MET A 287 -11.69 -3.96 17.31
C MET A 287 -12.79 -2.91 17.41
N VAL A 288 -12.85 -1.97 16.48
CA VAL A 288 -13.96 -1.02 16.36
C VAL A 288 -14.74 -1.40 15.12
N VAL A 289 -16.04 -1.61 15.30
CA VAL A 289 -16.99 -1.98 14.25
C VAL A 289 -18.03 -0.87 14.18
N ASP A 290 -17.88 0.02 13.20
CA ASP A 290 -18.79 1.12 12.93
C ASP A 290 -19.86 0.69 11.94
N ILE A 291 -21.09 0.53 12.41
CA ILE A 291 -22.21 0.13 11.59
C ILE A 291 -23.06 1.35 11.26
N GLY A 292 -23.05 1.73 9.99
CA GLY A 292 -23.81 2.85 9.44
C GLY A 292 -25.18 2.46 8.88
N GLY A 293 -25.74 3.38 8.08
CA GLY A 293 -26.98 3.14 7.32
C GLY A 293 -26.77 2.30 6.05
N THR A 294 -25.56 2.30 5.50
CA THR A 294 -25.22 1.64 4.22
C THR A 294 -24.16 0.55 4.38
N THR A 295 -23.18 0.79 5.23
CA THR A 295 -21.93 0.03 5.32
C THR A 295 -21.56 -0.24 6.76
N THR A 296 -20.76 -1.29 6.96
CA THR A 296 -20.04 -1.56 8.21
C THR A 296 -18.56 -1.40 7.93
N ASP A 297 -17.88 -0.60 8.76
CA ASP A 297 -16.45 -0.35 8.70
C ASP A 297 -15.77 -0.93 9.95
N VAL A 298 -14.74 -1.76 9.76
CA VAL A 298 -14.01 -2.41 10.86
C VAL A 298 -12.55 -2.02 10.82
N GLY A 299 -12.05 -1.52 11.94
CA GLY A 299 -10.65 -1.14 12.13
C GLY A 299 -10.09 -1.61 13.47
N LEU A 300 -8.77 -1.68 13.56
CA LEU A 300 -8.08 -2.02 14.80
C LEU A 300 -7.62 -0.73 15.51
N LEU A 301 -8.10 -0.55 16.74
CA LEU A 301 -7.63 0.48 17.65
C LEU A 301 -6.46 -0.04 18.48
N LEU A 302 -5.30 0.61 18.37
CA LEU A 302 -4.11 0.25 19.14
C LEU A 302 -4.25 0.68 20.61
N ALA A 303 -3.46 0.08 21.50
CA ALA A 303 -3.48 0.41 22.93
C ALA A 303 -3.10 1.87 23.24
N ASN A 304 -2.42 2.56 22.30
CA ASN A 304 -2.15 4.00 22.40
C ASN A 304 -3.36 4.89 22.03
N GLY A 305 -4.51 4.27 21.72
CA GLY A 305 -5.76 4.92 21.34
C GLY A 305 -5.84 5.40 19.89
N PHE A 306 -4.87 5.08 19.02
CA PHE A 306 -4.89 5.46 17.60
C PHE A 306 -5.26 4.27 16.70
N PRO A 307 -5.90 4.53 15.54
CA PRO A 307 -6.11 3.50 14.53
C PRO A 307 -4.79 2.89 14.05
N ARG A 308 -4.78 1.59 13.76
CA ARG A 308 -3.72 0.97 12.96
C ARG A 308 -3.72 1.60 11.57
N GLN A 309 -2.55 1.99 11.08
CA GLN A 309 -2.39 2.46 9.69
C GLN A 309 -2.28 1.29 8.72
N ALA A 310 -2.72 1.48 7.49
CA ALA A 310 -2.61 0.49 6.40
C ALA A 310 -1.14 0.20 6.03
N ALA A 311 -0.94 -0.74 5.09
CA ALA A 311 0.38 -1.18 4.62
C ALA A 311 1.21 -0.04 3.96
N ALA A 312 2.35 -0.38 3.33
CA ALA A 312 3.29 0.61 2.76
C ALA A 312 2.65 1.61 1.80
N PHE A 313 1.56 1.19 1.16
CA PHE A 313 0.72 1.97 0.29
C PHE A 313 -0.76 1.68 0.61
N SER A 314 -1.63 2.61 0.26
CA SER A 314 -3.08 2.50 0.35
C SER A 314 -3.68 2.78 -1.02
N GLU A 315 -4.75 2.06 -1.35
CA GLU A 315 -5.48 2.28 -2.59
C GLU A 315 -6.72 3.14 -2.32
N VAL A 316 -6.87 4.23 -3.07
CA VAL A 316 -8.03 5.13 -3.00
C VAL A 316 -8.63 5.21 -4.38
N ALA A 317 -9.86 4.70 -4.55
CA ALA A 317 -10.58 4.71 -5.83
C ALA A 317 -9.76 4.12 -7.01
N GLY A 318 -9.05 3.01 -6.78
CA GLY A 318 -8.18 2.40 -7.79
C GLY A 318 -6.80 3.04 -7.94
N VAL A 319 -6.47 4.05 -7.12
CA VAL A 319 -5.19 4.77 -7.18
C VAL A 319 -4.30 4.43 -5.99
N ARG A 320 -3.11 3.91 -6.29
CA ARG A 320 -2.09 3.57 -5.29
C ARG A 320 -1.41 4.83 -4.75
N THR A 321 -1.41 5.02 -3.43
CA THR A 321 -0.89 6.21 -2.72
C THR A 321 -0.16 5.83 -1.42
N ASN A 322 0.58 6.75 -0.79
CA ASN A 322 1.39 6.49 0.41
C ASN A 322 1.20 7.54 1.54
N PHE A 323 0.09 8.28 1.55
CA PHE A 323 -0.26 9.10 2.71
C PHE A 323 -0.93 8.27 3.81
N SER A 324 -0.82 8.70 5.07
CA SER A 324 -1.42 7.97 6.20
C SER A 324 -2.91 7.75 5.98
N TYR A 325 -3.32 6.48 6.06
CA TYR A 325 -4.68 6.02 5.89
C TYR A 325 -4.96 4.95 6.96
N PRO A 326 -6.15 4.94 7.58
CA PRO A 326 -6.47 3.93 8.57
C PRO A 326 -6.66 2.59 7.86
N ASP A 327 -6.21 1.51 8.49
CA ASP A 327 -6.48 0.17 8.01
C ASP A 327 -7.91 -0.22 8.40
N VAL A 328 -8.81 -0.14 7.42
CA VAL A 328 -10.24 -0.36 7.58
C VAL A 328 -10.69 -1.34 6.52
N LYS A 329 -11.50 -2.32 6.93
CA LYS A 329 -12.21 -3.23 6.03
C LYS A 329 -13.70 -2.90 6.07
N SER A 330 -14.31 -2.79 4.90
CA SER A 330 -15.70 -2.38 4.76
C SER A 330 -16.53 -3.45 4.07
N ILE A 331 -17.78 -3.61 4.49
CA ILE A 331 -18.79 -4.46 3.82
C ILE A 331 -20.10 -3.69 3.66
N GLY A 332 -20.90 -4.06 2.65
CA GLY A 332 -22.23 -3.50 2.37
C GLY A 332 -23.32 -3.95 3.37
N LEU A 333 -23.07 -3.80 4.66
CA LEU A 333 -23.98 -4.14 5.76
C LEU A 333 -24.25 -2.90 6.61
N GLY A 334 -25.44 -2.34 6.52
CA GLY A 334 -25.90 -1.27 7.39
C GLY A 334 -27.40 -1.34 7.58
N GLY A 335 -27.99 -0.39 8.32
CA GLY A 335 -29.43 -0.37 8.63
C GLY A 335 -30.37 -0.38 7.42
N GLY A 336 -29.94 0.21 6.30
CA GLY A 336 -30.67 0.30 5.04
C GLY A 336 -30.29 -0.76 4.01
N SER A 337 -29.37 -1.68 4.32
CA SER A 337 -29.00 -2.74 3.37
C SER A 337 -30.23 -3.59 3.03
N ILE A 338 -30.41 -3.85 1.74
CA ILE A 338 -31.60 -4.54 1.23
C ILE A 338 -31.48 -6.03 1.54
N VAL A 339 -32.56 -6.62 2.06
CA VAL A 339 -32.63 -8.05 2.37
C VAL A 339 -33.49 -8.74 1.32
N ARG A 340 -32.93 -9.75 0.64
CA ARG A 340 -33.60 -10.51 -0.43
C ARG A 340 -33.26 -11.99 -0.37
N ARG A 341 -34.07 -12.83 -1.02
CA ARG A 341 -33.73 -14.23 -1.27
C ARG A 341 -33.12 -14.40 -2.66
N ASP A 342 -32.06 -15.19 -2.76
CA ASP A 342 -31.43 -15.52 -4.04
C ASP A 342 -32.23 -16.59 -4.82
N LYS A 343 -31.72 -16.98 -6.00
CA LYS A 343 -32.35 -18.01 -6.85
C LYS A 343 -32.44 -19.40 -6.18
N SER A 344 -31.64 -19.66 -5.15
CA SER A 344 -31.64 -20.89 -4.35
C SER A 344 -32.57 -20.82 -3.13
N GLY A 345 -33.18 -19.66 -2.88
CA GLY A 345 -34.05 -19.41 -1.74
C GLY A 345 -33.31 -18.97 -0.47
N LYS A 346 -31.99 -18.78 -0.51
CA LYS A 346 -31.18 -18.35 0.64
C LYS A 346 -31.26 -16.84 0.86
N LEU A 347 -31.33 -16.40 2.10
CA LEU A 347 -31.34 -14.99 2.46
C LEU A 347 -29.96 -14.34 2.21
N THR A 348 -29.98 -13.19 1.55
CA THR A 348 -28.83 -12.36 1.23
C THR A 348 -29.07 -10.92 1.69
N ILE A 349 -28.00 -10.24 2.08
CA ILE A 349 -28.02 -8.87 2.60
C ILE A 349 -27.06 -8.02 1.76
N GLY A 350 -27.55 -6.92 1.19
CA GLY A 350 -26.73 -6.00 0.40
C GLY A 350 -26.14 -6.64 -0.88
N PRO A 351 -25.12 -6.02 -1.51
CA PRO A 351 -24.40 -4.82 -1.06
C PRO A 351 -25.18 -3.51 -1.25
N ASP A 352 -26.26 -3.54 -2.01
CA ASP A 352 -27.20 -2.43 -2.24
C ASP A 352 -27.96 -2.02 -0.97
N SER A 353 -28.17 -0.71 -0.83
CA SER A 353 -28.83 -0.09 0.32
C SER A 353 -29.76 1.03 -0.14
N VAL A 354 -30.81 1.29 0.64
CA VAL A 354 -31.69 2.46 0.43
C VAL A 354 -31.06 3.77 0.93
N GLY A 355 -29.92 3.72 1.62
CA GLY A 355 -29.11 4.89 1.99
C GLY A 355 -29.87 5.97 2.76
N TYR A 356 -29.70 7.24 2.37
CA TYR A 356 -30.39 8.39 2.96
C TYR A 356 -31.93 8.32 2.84
N GLN A 357 -32.46 7.48 1.94
CA GLN A 357 -33.89 7.29 1.73
C GLN A 357 -34.51 6.24 2.66
N ILE A 358 -33.79 5.75 3.67
CA ILE A 358 -34.27 4.71 4.59
C ILE A 358 -35.62 5.06 5.24
N GLN A 359 -35.82 6.31 5.64
CA GLN A 359 -37.07 6.78 6.25
C GLN A 359 -38.26 6.81 5.28
N GLN A 360 -38.02 6.67 3.97
CA GLN A 360 -39.05 6.67 2.93
C GLN A 360 -39.30 5.27 2.35
N LYS A 361 -38.24 4.43 2.26
CA LYS A 361 -38.28 3.16 1.53
C LYS A 361 -38.38 1.91 2.41
N ALA A 362 -37.90 1.94 3.65
CA ALA A 362 -37.97 0.77 4.52
C ALA A 362 -39.39 0.53 5.05
N LEU A 363 -39.75 -0.73 5.30
CA LEU A 363 -41.13 -1.12 5.65
C LEU A 363 -41.57 -0.54 6.99
N VAL A 364 -40.66 -0.50 7.97
CA VAL A 364 -40.92 0.04 9.32
C VAL A 364 -41.24 1.54 9.31
N PHE A 365 -40.96 2.25 8.21
CA PHE A 365 -41.35 3.65 8.02
C PHE A 365 -42.50 3.83 7.00
N GLY A 366 -43.13 2.74 6.53
CA GLY A 366 -44.23 2.78 5.57
C GLY A 366 -43.81 2.68 4.10
N GLY A 367 -42.54 2.35 3.82
CA GLY A 367 -42.05 2.06 2.48
C GLY A 367 -42.38 0.65 1.99
N SER A 368 -41.65 0.16 0.98
CA SER A 368 -41.92 -1.12 0.31
C SER A 368 -40.70 -2.04 0.15
N VAL A 369 -39.53 -1.62 0.65
CA VAL A 369 -38.27 -2.35 0.46
C VAL A 369 -37.86 -2.97 1.79
N PRO A 370 -37.71 -4.32 1.89
CA PRO A 370 -37.21 -4.96 3.10
C PRO A 370 -35.75 -4.60 3.36
N THR A 371 -35.46 -4.08 4.55
CA THR A 371 -34.10 -3.71 4.98
C THR A 371 -33.68 -4.44 6.26
N THR A 372 -32.39 -4.38 6.59
CA THR A 372 -31.88 -4.95 7.86
C THR A 372 -32.56 -4.33 9.08
N THR A 373 -32.91 -3.04 9.05
CA THR A 373 -33.64 -2.38 10.15
C THR A 373 -35.01 -3.01 10.37
N ASP A 374 -35.73 -3.40 9.31
CA ASP A 374 -37.03 -4.06 9.42
C ASP A 374 -36.90 -5.40 10.17
N TYR A 375 -35.91 -6.22 9.78
CA TYR A 375 -35.62 -7.50 10.42
C TYR A 375 -35.11 -7.33 11.87
N THR A 376 -34.26 -6.33 12.13
CA THR A 376 -33.75 -6.04 13.48
C THR A 376 -34.87 -5.59 14.41
N VAL A 377 -35.76 -4.70 13.94
CA VAL A 377 -36.96 -4.33 14.70
C VAL A 377 -37.81 -5.56 14.96
N LEU A 378 -38.11 -6.41 13.98
CA LEU A 378 -38.84 -7.66 14.22
C LEU A 378 -38.20 -8.53 15.30
N ALA A 379 -36.87 -8.68 15.24
CA ALA A 379 -36.12 -9.54 16.13
C ALA A 379 -36.02 -9.02 17.58
N GLU A 380 -36.03 -7.70 17.76
CA GLU A 380 -35.79 -7.06 19.06
C GLU A 380 -36.97 -6.16 19.47
N THR A 381 -37.71 -6.60 20.48
CA THR A 381 -38.96 -5.94 20.91
C THR A 381 -38.74 -4.62 21.66
N SER A 382 -37.52 -4.37 22.12
CA SER A 382 -37.13 -3.22 22.93
C SER A 382 -36.70 -1.99 22.12
N LEU A 383 -36.57 -2.10 20.79
CA LEU A 383 -36.12 -1.03 19.92
C LEU A 383 -37.24 -0.05 19.55
N ASP A 384 -36.98 1.24 19.72
CA ASP A 384 -37.85 2.36 19.31
C ASP A 384 -37.36 2.95 17.98
N ILE A 385 -37.61 2.23 16.87
CA ILE A 385 -37.23 2.65 15.51
C ILE A 385 -38.42 2.42 14.57
N GLY A 386 -38.93 3.50 13.97
CA GLY A 386 -40.09 3.46 13.07
C GLY A 386 -41.37 2.96 13.76
N ASP A 387 -42.35 2.52 12.96
CA ASP A 387 -43.57 1.88 13.47
C ASP A 387 -43.49 0.35 13.30
N ARG A 388 -43.18 -0.33 14.40
CA ARG A 388 -43.13 -1.80 14.49
C ARG A 388 -44.39 -2.48 13.93
N LYS A 389 -45.57 -1.85 14.04
CA LYS A 389 -46.83 -2.45 13.58
C LYS A 389 -46.87 -2.69 12.08
N LEU A 390 -46.01 -2.00 11.31
CA LEU A 390 -45.93 -2.14 9.86
C LEU A 390 -45.15 -3.39 9.43
N VAL A 391 -44.33 -3.96 10.31
CA VAL A 391 -43.51 -5.15 10.01
C VAL A 391 -43.99 -6.41 10.71
N VAL A 392 -44.69 -6.29 11.84
CA VAL A 392 -45.26 -7.44 12.58
C VAL A 392 -46.37 -8.11 11.77
N GLY A 393 -46.32 -9.44 11.67
CA GLY A 393 -47.23 -10.25 10.85
C GLY A 393 -46.90 -10.24 9.34
N SER A 394 -45.76 -9.65 8.94
CA SER A 394 -45.26 -9.73 7.56
C SER A 394 -44.57 -11.06 7.27
N SER A 395 -44.36 -11.37 5.99
CA SER A 395 -43.60 -12.55 5.55
C SER A 395 -42.11 -12.53 5.93
N LEU A 396 -41.63 -11.47 6.58
CA LEU A 396 -40.23 -11.35 7.01
C LEU A 396 -39.95 -12.12 8.30
N GLU A 397 -40.98 -12.40 9.12
CA GLU A 397 -40.82 -13.10 10.42
C GLU A 397 -40.15 -14.47 10.27
N ASP A 398 -40.51 -15.22 9.22
CA ASP A 398 -39.94 -16.53 8.90
C ASP A 398 -38.42 -16.49 8.64
N GLY A 399 -37.90 -15.32 8.24
CA GLY A 399 -36.48 -15.13 7.91
C GLY A 399 -35.62 -14.57 9.04
N VAL A 400 -36.19 -14.22 10.21
CA VAL A 400 -35.45 -13.49 11.27
C VAL A 400 -34.27 -14.28 11.83
N THR A 401 -34.43 -15.59 12.05
CA THR A 401 -33.35 -16.46 12.54
C THR A 401 -32.21 -16.58 11.52
N GLU A 402 -32.57 -16.77 10.23
CA GLU A 402 -31.61 -16.84 9.12
C GLU A 402 -30.86 -15.51 8.95
N PHE A 403 -31.59 -14.38 9.06
CA PHE A 403 -31.02 -13.03 9.05
C PHE A 403 -30.00 -12.82 10.18
N ARG A 404 -30.35 -13.15 11.43
CA ARG A 404 -29.41 -13.01 12.58
C ARG A 404 -28.14 -13.82 12.36
N ALA A 405 -28.27 -15.08 11.95
CA ALA A 405 -27.13 -15.93 11.65
C ALA A 405 -26.25 -15.32 10.54
N LYS A 406 -26.87 -14.74 9.50
CA LYS A 406 -26.13 -14.14 8.39
C LYS A 406 -25.41 -12.85 8.78
N VAL A 407 -26.03 -11.99 9.59
CA VAL A 407 -25.39 -10.78 10.14
C VAL A 407 -24.20 -11.16 11.02
N THR A 408 -24.36 -12.13 11.91
CA THR A 408 -23.27 -12.65 12.76
C THR A 408 -22.10 -13.16 11.92
N ASP A 409 -22.37 -14.03 10.94
CA ASP A 409 -21.37 -14.58 10.00
C ASP A 409 -20.59 -13.48 9.27
N MET A 410 -21.30 -12.47 8.72
CA MET A 410 -20.68 -11.35 8.02
C MET A 410 -19.77 -10.51 8.94
N LEU A 411 -20.20 -10.24 10.18
CA LEU A 411 -19.42 -9.46 11.14
C LEU A 411 -18.22 -10.24 11.68
N GLU A 412 -18.39 -11.51 12.04
CA GLU A 412 -17.32 -12.38 12.54
C GLU A 412 -16.23 -12.55 11.48
N HIS A 413 -16.61 -12.81 10.22
CA HIS A 413 -15.66 -12.91 9.11
C HIS A 413 -14.90 -11.59 8.92
N LEU A 414 -15.60 -10.46 8.89
CA LEU A 414 -14.96 -9.15 8.73
C LEU A 414 -13.99 -8.83 9.87
N ILE A 415 -14.37 -9.09 11.12
CA ILE A 415 -13.50 -8.91 12.28
C ILE A 415 -12.25 -9.79 12.16
N ASP A 416 -12.42 -11.06 11.80
CA ASP A 416 -11.31 -12.00 11.69
C ASP A 416 -10.30 -11.58 10.61
N THR A 417 -10.77 -11.09 9.47
CA THR A 417 -9.89 -10.53 8.41
C THR A 417 -9.08 -9.30 8.87
N MET A 418 -9.58 -8.56 9.86
CA MET A 418 -8.94 -7.32 10.32
C MET A 418 -8.05 -7.52 11.54
N LYS A 419 -8.27 -8.58 12.33
CA LYS A 419 -7.44 -8.89 13.50
C LYS A 419 -5.98 -9.02 13.12
N THR A 420 -5.12 -8.48 13.99
CA THR A 420 -3.70 -8.81 13.87
C THR A 420 -3.50 -10.25 14.35
N SER A 421 -3.82 -10.61 15.59
CA SER A 421 -3.64 -12.00 16.10
C SER A 421 -4.94 -12.78 16.19
N ALA A 422 -4.84 -14.11 16.16
CA ALA A 422 -5.92 -15.03 16.48
C ALA A 422 -6.45 -14.93 17.94
N LYS A 423 -5.80 -14.13 18.80
CA LYS A 423 -6.32 -13.84 20.14
C LYS A 423 -7.65 -13.11 20.04
N ASP A 424 -8.58 -13.46 20.91
CA ASP A 424 -9.83 -12.73 21.06
C ASP A 424 -9.55 -11.31 21.53
N LEU A 425 -10.08 -10.33 20.80
CA LEU A 425 -9.94 -8.91 21.13
C LEU A 425 -11.30 -8.36 21.57
N PRO A 426 -11.34 -7.33 22.43
CA PRO A 426 -12.58 -6.64 22.71
C PRO A 426 -13.13 -6.00 21.43
N VAL A 427 -14.44 -6.12 21.20
CA VAL A 427 -15.13 -5.52 20.06
C VAL A 427 -16.00 -4.36 20.56
N LEU A 428 -15.78 -3.17 20.03
CA LEU A 428 -16.58 -1.98 20.27
C LEU A 428 -17.50 -1.77 19.08
N LEU A 429 -18.80 -1.84 19.34
CA LEU A 429 -19.82 -1.54 18.36
C LEU A 429 -20.20 -0.06 18.46
N VAL A 430 -19.99 0.67 17.36
CA VAL A 430 -20.33 2.09 17.23
C VAL A 430 -21.16 2.32 15.97
N GLY A 431 -21.68 3.54 15.81
CA GLY A 431 -22.56 3.89 14.71
C GLY A 431 -24.04 3.68 15.01
N GLY A 432 -24.90 4.35 14.25
CA GLY A 432 -26.35 4.29 14.45
C GLY A 432 -26.95 2.90 14.14
N GLY A 433 -26.27 2.11 13.30
CA GLY A 433 -26.63 0.75 12.95
C GLY A 433 -26.10 -0.31 13.93
N ALA A 434 -25.37 0.06 14.99
CA ALA A 434 -24.84 -0.90 15.97
C ALA A 434 -25.92 -1.80 16.61
N VAL A 435 -27.19 -1.38 16.55
CA VAL A 435 -28.36 -2.14 16.98
C VAL A 435 -28.59 -3.43 16.17
N ILE A 436 -28.06 -3.54 14.94
CA ILE A 436 -28.20 -4.75 14.12
C ILE A 436 -27.26 -5.88 14.56
N ALA A 437 -26.19 -5.54 15.27
CA ALA A 437 -25.15 -6.48 15.67
C ALA A 437 -25.55 -7.28 16.93
N PRO A 438 -25.16 -8.56 17.01
CA PRO A 438 -25.42 -9.40 18.18
C PRO A 438 -24.63 -8.91 19.40
N ASP A 439 -25.02 -9.37 20.59
CA ASP A 439 -24.33 -9.06 21.86
C ASP A 439 -23.12 -9.97 22.12
N THR A 440 -22.96 -11.03 21.32
CA THR A 440 -21.81 -11.94 21.34
C THR A 440 -21.35 -12.22 19.91
N LEU A 441 -20.04 -12.28 19.73
CA LEU A 441 -19.39 -12.57 18.45
C LEU A 441 -18.24 -13.53 18.70
N LYS A 442 -18.12 -14.58 17.89
CA LYS A 442 -16.93 -15.44 17.88
C LYS A 442 -15.71 -14.61 17.53
N GLY A 443 -14.62 -14.80 18.25
CA GLY A 443 -13.43 -13.98 18.08
C GLY A 443 -13.42 -12.69 18.91
N ALA A 444 -14.50 -12.36 19.61
CA ALA A 444 -14.55 -11.22 20.52
C ALA A 444 -14.38 -11.71 21.97
N SER A 445 -13.45 -11.11 22.73
CA SER A 445 -13.29 -11.44 24.17
C SER A 445 -14.47 -10.89 24.98
N ARG A 446 -15.00 -9.75 24.54
CA ARG A 446 -16.23 -9.11 25.00
C ARG A 446 -16.73 -8.16 23.91
N VAL A 447 -18.04 -7.97 23.86
CA VAL A 447 -18.68 -6.98 22.98
C VAL A 447 -19.16 -5.81 23.84
N ILE A 448 -18.74 -4.60 23.47
CA ILE A 448 -19.02 -3.36 24.20
C ILE A 448 -19.85 -2.45 23.31
N LYS A 449 -21.01 -2.02 23.82
CA LYS A 449 -21.89 -1.02 23.19
C LYS A 449 -21.97 0.21 24.10
N PRO A 450 -21.11 1.23 23.92
CA PRO A 450 -21.13 2.42 24.77
C PRO A 450 -22.45 3.20 24.65
N LYS A 451 -22.89 3.86 25.72
CA LYS A 451 -24.12 4.69 25.76
C LYS A 451 -24.24 5.67 24.57
N TRP A 452 -23.12 6.25 24.14
CA TRP A 452 -23.04 7.27 23.11
C TRP A 452 -22.53 6.74 21.76
N ALA A 453 -22.61 5.43 21.52
CA ALA A 453 -22.15 4.76 20.30
C ALA A 453 -22.70 5.38 19.00
N GLY A 454 -23.96 5.85 19.00
CA GLY A 454 -24.63 6.40 17.81
C GLY A 454 -24.10 7.74 17.29
N VAL A 455 -23.23 8.41 18.05
CA VAL A 455 -22.54 9.68 17.71
C VAL A 455 -21.04 9.61 17.98
N ALA A 456 -20.46 8.39 17.99
CA ALA A 456 -19.04 8.19 18.25
C ALA A 456 -18.15 8.95 17.27
N ASN A 457 -18.51 8.99 15.98
CA ASN A 457 -17.84 9.80 14.97
C ASN A 457 -17.72 11.29 15.37
N ALA A 458 -18.81 11.95 15.73
CA ALA A 458 -18.79 13.35 16.15
C ALA A 458 -17.93 13.57 17.42
N ILE A 459 -17.94 12.60 18.35
CA ILE A 459 -17.08 12.61 19.55
C ILE A 459 -15.60 12.48 19.16
N GLY A 460 -15.27 11.61 18.20
CA GLY A 460 -13.93 11.50 17.66
C GLY A 460 -13.42 12.81 17.08
N ALA A 461 -14.27 13.49 16.28
CA ALA A 461 -13.96 14.81 15.74
C ALA A 461 -13.69 15.85 16.85
N ALA A 462 -14.53 15.89 17.90
CA ALA A 462 -14.37 16.82 19.01
C ALA A 462 -13.12 16.58 19.89
N THR A 463 -12.56 15.36 19.85
CA THR A 463 -11.46 14.91 20.74
C THR A 463 -10.12 14.73 20.02
N ALA A 464 -10.09 14.91 18.71
CA ALA A 464 -8.90 14.74 17.91
C ALA A 464 -7.82 15.79 18.26
N ARG A 465 -6.56 15.36 18.14
CA ARG A 465 -5.35 16.10 18.57
C ARG A 465 -4.54 16.57 17.38
N VAL A 466 -3.60 17.49 17.56
CA VAL A 466 -2.68 17.94 16.51
C VAL A 466 -1.51 16.95 16.39
N SER A 467 -1.00 16.72 15.18
CA SER A 467 0.17 15.88 14.95
C SER A 467 1.29 16.57 14.17
N GLY A 468 2.50 16.04 14.32
CA GLY A 468 3.68 16.36 13.53
C GLY A 468 4.42 15.08 13.17
N VAL A 469 4.58 14.82 11.88
CA VAL A 469 5.27 13.63 11.36
C VAL A 469 6.56 14.05 10.66
N VAL A 470 7.64 13.32 10.91
CA VAL A 470 8.91 13.45 10.19
C VAL A 470 9.27 12.07 9.64
N ASP A 471 9.44 11.98 8.33
CA ASP A 471 9.93 10.82 7.60
C ASP A 471 11.12 11.28 6.76
N THR A 472 12.32 10.85 7.11
CA THR A 472 13.57 11.41 6.58
C THR A 472 14.67 10.37 6.55
N ILE A 473 15.69 10.59 5.72
CA ILE A 473 16.91 9.79 5.70
C ILE A 473 17.99 10.60 6.43
N GLU A 474 18.54 10.05 7.53
CA GLU A 474 19.56 10.71 8.32
C GLU A 474 20.86 9.91 8.36
N SER A 475 21.96 10.62 8.56
CA SER A 475 23.26 10.01 8.82
C SER A 475 23.43 9.65 10.30
N THR A 476 23.80 8.40 10.57
CA THR A 476 24.32 7.89 11.85
C THR A 476 25.85 8.04 11.94
N GLN A 477 26.49 8.74 11.01
CA GLN A 477 27.95 8.87 11.05
C GLN A 477 28.36 9.71 12.25
N GLY A 478 29.12 9.11 13.17
CA GLY A 478 29.53 9.76 14.41
C GLY A 478 28.41 9.91 15.46
N LYS A 479 27.25 9.28 15.26
CA LYS A 479 26.13 9.24 16.22
C LYS A 479 25.55 7.83 16.32
N THR A 480 25.05 7.44 17.47
CA THR A 480 24.25 6.23 17.62
C THR A 480 22.88 6.42 16.96
N SER A 481 22.26 5.32 16.52
CA SER A 481 20.90 5.38 15.96
C SER A 481 19.88 5.95 16.96
N THR A 482 20.13 5.81 18.26
CA THR A 482 19.29 6.37 19.33
C THR A 482 19.39 7.90 19.37
N GLU A 483 20.59 8.47 19.27
CA GLU A 483 20.79 9.92 19.24
C GLU A 483 20.12 10.55 18.02
N VAL A 484 20.25 9.94 16.83
CA VAL A 484 19.56 10.43 15.62
C VAL A 484 18.04 10.32 15.79
N MET A 485 17.54 9.23 16.37
CA MET A 485 16.12 9.06 16.67
C MET A 485 15.59 10.15 17.61
N GLU A 486 16.37 10.58 18.60
CA GLU A 486 16.02 11.68 19.49
C GLU A 486 15.96 13.03 18.76
N GLU A 487 16.92 13.30 17.86
CA GLU A 487 16.91 14.50 17.02
C GLU A 487 15.71 14.54 16.08
N VAL A 488 15.38 13.42 15.43
CA VAL A 488 14.18 13.27 14.58
C VAL A 488 12.92 13.47 15.43
N SER A 489 12.88 12.88 16.63
CA SER A 489 11.77 13.04 17.58
C SER A 489 11.56 14.50 17.97
N LYS A 490 12.64 15.24 18.21
CA LYS A 490 12.57 16.66 18.53
C LYS A 490 12.00 17.45 17.36
N ARG A 491 12.41 17.18 16.12
CA ARG A 491 11.83 17.80 14.91
C ARG A 491 10.34 17.47 14.74
N ALA A 492 9.92 16.24 15.03
CA ALA A 492 8.51 15.87 15.00
C ALA A 492 7.68 16.64 16.05
N ILE A 493 8.22 16.81 17.26
CA ILE A 493 7.62 17.64 18.31
C ILE A 493 7.51 19.09 17.86
N GLU A 494 8.58 19.68 17.33
CA GLU A 494 8.56 21.05 16.81
C GLU A 494 7.54 21.22 15.67
N ARG A 495 7.41 20.22 14.79
CA ARG A 495 6.40 20.22 13.72
C ARG A 495 4.98 20.16 14.27
N ALA A 496 4.72 19.38 15.32
CA ALA A 496 3.43 19.35 15.99
C ALA A 496 3.10 20.72 16.61
N VAL A 497 4.07 21.37 17.27
CA VAL A 497 3.92 22.71 17.86
C VAL A 497 3.70 23.78 16.79
N ALA A 498 4.39 23.68 15.66
CA ALA A 498 4.18 24.57 14.51
C ALA A 498 2.78 24.41 13.91
N ASN A 499 2.25 23.17 13.90
CA ASN A 499 0.88 22.87 13.49
C ASN A 499 -0.18 23.32 14.52
N GLY A 500 0.22 23.88 15.66
CA GLY A 500 -0.68 24.43 16.69
C GLY A 500 -0.79 23.62 17.98
N ALA A 501 0.05 22.61 18.19
CA ALA A 501 0.04 21.84 19.44
C ALA A 501 0.61 22.64 20.62
N LEU A 502 0.01 22.46 21.79
CA LEU A 502 0.46 22.94 23.08
C LEU A 502 1.65 22.10 23.55
N ARG A 503 2.83 22.72 23.64
CA ARG A 503 4.12 22.02 23.78
C ARG A 503 4.16 21.04 24.94
N GLU A 504 3.61 21.39 26.10
CA GLU A 504 3.57 20.57 27.31
C GLU A 504 2.72 19.30 27.19
N THR A 505 1.84 19.23 26.19
CA THR A 505 1.00 18.05 25.92
C THR A 505 1.55 17.15 24.81
N VAL A 506 2.62 17.57 24.13
CA VAL A 506 3.16 16.83 22.99
C VAL A 506 3.93 15.60 23.46
N GLN A 507 3.54 14.44 22.94
CA GLN A 507 4.22 13.16 23.16
C GLN A 507 4.52 12.46 21.84
N VAL A 508 5.57 11.64 21.81
CA VAL A 508 5.88 10.82 20.63
C VAL A 508 4.97 9.58 20.64
N ALA A 509 4.19 9.41 19.57
CA ALA A 509 3.22 8.32 19.42
C ALA A 509 3.81 7.12 18.65
N GLU A 510 4.67 7.36 17.66
CA GLU A 510 5.25 6.32 16.80
C GLU A 510 6.72 6.65 16.49
N LYS A 511 7.56 5.61 16.42
CA LYS A 511 8.98 5.68 16.00
C LYS A 511 9.31 4.43 15.18
N ASP A 512 9.94 4.60 14.03
CA ASP A 512 10.46 3.52 13.19
C ASP A 512 11.82 3.89 12.59
N ASN A 513 12.65 2.89 12.33
CA ASN A 513 14.01 3.04 11.81
C ASN A 513 14.33 1.91 10.81
N ILE A 514 14.60 2.29 9.57
CA ILE A 514 14.88 1.37 8.46
C ILE A 514 16.27 1.69 7.88
N PRO A 515 17.30 0.87 8.17
CA PRO A 515 18.64 1.06 7.61
C PRO A 515 18.66 1.01 6.08
N LEU A 516 19.44 1.89 5.43
CA LEU A 516 19.57 1.92 3.97
C LEU A 516 20.74 1.06 3.49
N GLN A 517 20.51 0.32 2.39
CA GLN A 517 21.53 -0.54 1.78
C GLN A 517 22.54 0.26 0.98
N TYR A 518 23.82 -0.16 1.06
CA TYR A 518 24.97 0.40 0.33
C TYR A 518 25.32 1.86 0.61
N ILE A 519 24.65 2.47 1.59
CA ILE A 519 24.95 3.82 2.07
C ILE A 519 25.41 3.67 3.52
N ALA A 520 26.70 3.89 3.74
CA ALA A 520 27.27 3.80 5.07
C ALA A 520 26.59 4.82 6.00
N ASP A 521 26.28 4.37 7.22
CA ASP A 521 25.77 5.21 8.27
C ASP A 521 24.52 6.02 7.87
N LYS A 522 23.60 5.49 7.05
CA LYS A 522 22.31 6.16 6.79
C LYS A 522 21.13 5.24 7.02
N SER A 523 20.09 5.80 7.64
CA SER A 523 18.83 5.11 7.89
C SER A 523 17.65 6.05 7.65
N ARG A 524 16.52 5.48 7.23
CA ARG A 524 15.22 6.18 7.18
C ARG A 524 14.57 6.15 8.56
N TYR A 525 14.25 7.32 9.09
CA TYR A 525 13.60 7.51 10.38
C TYR A 525 12.19 8.04 10.18
N ILE A 526 11.20 7.41 10.81
CA ILE A 526 9.80 7.84 10.81
C ILE A 526 9.39 8.11 12.25
N VAL A 527 9.03 9.35 12.58
CA VAL A 527 8.59 9.73 13.93
C VAL A 527 7.32 10.57 13.86
N LYS A 528 6.33 10.21 14.68
CA LYS A 528 5.07 10.96 14.85
C LYS A 528 4.95 11.47 16.27
N ALA A 529 4.75 12.77 16.42
CA ALA A 529 4.41 13.43 17.68
C ALA A 529 2.97 13.94 17.66
N VAL A 530 2.28 13.90 18.80
CA VAL A 530 0.88 14.32 18.94
C VAL A 530 0.68 15.12 20.23
N GLY A 531 -0.15 16.16 20.20
CA GLY A 531 -0.48 16.99 21.37
C GLY A 531 -1.83 17.69 21.23
N ASP A 532 -2.34 18.24 22.34
CA ASP A 532 -3.57 19.04 22.35
C ASP A 532 -3.35 20.38 21.66
N PHE A 533 -4.40 20.97 21.09
CA PHE A 533 -4.29 22.28 20.43
C PHE A 533 -4.09 23.42 21.46
N ASP A 534 -3.22 24.37 21.14
CA ASP A 534 -2.96 25.58 21.94
C ASP A 534 -4.00 26.68 21.62
N PHE A 535 -5.10 26.67 22.36
CA PHE A 535 -6.19 27.66 22.22
C PHE A 535 -5.80 29.08 22.67
N SER A 536 -4.62 29.30 23.26
CA SER A 536 -4.16 30.67 23.59
C SER A 536 -3.74 31.47 22.35
N ARG A 537 -3.44 30.78 21.24
CA ARG A 537 -3.03 31.39 19.95
C ARG A 537 -4.18 32.06 19.17
N ILE A 538 -5.41 32.02 19.71
CA ILE A 538 -6.64 32.50 19.04
C ILE A 538 -6.63 34.03 18.81
N GLY A 539 -5.79 34.79 19.51
CA GLY A 539 -5.67 36.26 19.35
C GLY A 539 -5.20 36.74 17.97
N VAL A 540 -4.86 35.85 17.03
CA VAL A 540 -4.39 36.17 15.66
C VAL A 540 -5.43 35.82 14.58
N ALA A 541 -6.70 35.62 14.96
CA ALA A 541 -7.78 35.12 14.09
C ALA A 541 -8.13 36.00 12.86
N GLU A 542 -7.66 37.24 12.77
CA GLU A 542 -7.92 38.13 11.62
C GLU A 542 -7.17 37.72 10.33
N GLU A 543 -6.13 36.90 10.39
CA GLU A 543 -5.35 36.46 9.21
C GLU A 543 -5.88 35.18 8.51
N PHE A 544 -6.91 34.52 9.06
CA PHE A 544 -7.30 33.16 8.65
C PHE A 544 -8.53 33.05 7.73
N LEU A 545 -9.09 34.17 7.27
CA LEU A 545 -10.12 34.19 6.23
C LEU A 545 -9.46 34.12 4.85
N LEU A 546 -9.82 33.11 4.06
CA LEU A 546 -9.40 33.03 2.66
C LEU A 546 -9.93 34.29 1.92
N PRO A 547 -9.10 34.98 1.12
CA PRO A 547 -9.58 36.17 0.40
C PRO A 547 -10.67 35.81 -0.62
N GLY A 548 -11.85 36.39 -0.39
CA GLY A 548 -12.97 36.65 -1.31
C GLY A 548 -13.28 35.68 -2.46
N SER A 549 -14.35 34.90 -2.30
CA SER A 549 -15.40 34.78 -3.34
C SER A 549 -16.76 34.79 -2.63
N THR A 550 -17.61 35.74 -3.00
CA THR A 550 -18.87 36.09 -2.31
C THR A 550 -20.11 35.43 -2.89
N ASP A 551 -19.98 34.41 -3.74
CA ASP A 551 -21.13 33.88 -4.47
C ASP A 551 -21.59 32.54 -3.91
N GLU A 552 -22.57 32.58 -3.00
CA GLU A 552 -23.33 31.42 -2.52
C GLU A 552 -24.02 30.65 -3.69
N ASP A 553 -24.18 31.29 -4.86
CA ASP A 553 -24.87 30.76 -6.04
C ASP A 553 -24.09 29.69 -6.84
N GLU A 554 -22.75 29.59 -6.68
CA GLU A 554 -21.93 28.66 -7.46
C GLU A 554 -21.85 27.23 -6.89
N MET A 555 -22.00 27.03 -5.57
CA MET A 555 -22.10 25.67 -5.00
C MET A 555 -23.38 24.97 -5.46
N ALA A 556 -24.46 25.75 -5.61
CA ALA A 556 -25.67 25.31 -6.27
C ALA A 556 -25.45 25.06 -7.78
N GLU A 557 -24.43 25.64 -8.43
CA GLU A 557 -24.08 25.36 -9.83
C GLU A 557 -23.42 23.98 -9.99
N PHE A 558 -22.57 23.53 -9.05
CA PHE A 558 -22.08 22.15 -9.04
C PHE A 558 -23.20 21.15 -8.76
N GLY A 559 -24.10 21.49 -7.82
CA GLY A 559 -25.31 20.70 -7.56
C GLY A 559 -26.25 20.66 -8.76
N ARG A 560 -26.45 21.79 -9.46
CA ARG A 560 -27.28 21.90 -10.67
C ARG A 560 -26.64 21.18 -11.87
N LYS A 561 -25.34 21.32 -12.14
CA LYS A 561 -24.64 20.56 -13.21
C LYS A 561 -24.63 19.06 -12.95
N ALA A 562 -24.54 18.62 -11.69
CA ALA A 562 -24.67 17.21 -11.32
C ALA A 562 -26.11 16.67 -11.48
N LEU A 563 -27.14 17.53 -11.39
CA LEU A 563 -28.55 17.19 -11.58
C LEU A 563 -29.03 17.35 -13.03
N ASP A 564 -28.40 18.24 -13.80
CA ASP A 564 -28.69 18.54 -15.21
C ASP A 564 -27.92 17.61 -16.17
N GLY A 565 -26.90 16.90 -15.67
CA GLY A 565 -26.38 15.73 -16.37
C GLY A 565 -27.49 14.69 -16.41
N GLU A 566 -28.07 14.46 -17.61
CA GLU A 566 -28.98 13.35 -17.84
C GLU A 566 -28.41 12.12 -17.15
N ALA A 567 -29.25 11.40 -16.39
CA ALA A 567 -28.91 10.11 -15.83
C ALA A 567 -28.45 9.23 -16.99
N LEU A 568 -27.15 9.25 -17.25
CA LEU A 568 -26.52 8.45 -18.28
C LEU A 568 -26.89 7.02 -17.92
N VAL A 569 -27.71 6.43 -18.79
CA VAL A 569 -27.85 4.99 -18.90
C VAL A 569 -26.45 4.43 -18.73
N LYS A 570 -26.29 3.45 -17.82
CA LYS A 570 -25.05 2.69 -17.67
C LYS A 570 -24.68 2.12 -19.04
N GLU A 571 -23.97 2.88 -19.86
CA GLU A 571 -23.25 2.37 -21.00
C GLU A 571 -22.15 1.50 -20.42
N GLU A 572 -22.05 0.27 -20.95
CA GLU A 572 -21.05 -0.70 -20.56
C GLU A 572 -19.68 -0.03 -20.56
N GLU A 573 -18.99 -0.16 -19.42
CA GLU A 573 -17.70 0.45 -19.15
C GLU A 573 -16.70 0.12 -20.28
N PRO A 574 -15.87 1.08 -20.74
CA PRO A 574 -14.67 0.72 -21.48
C PRO A 574 -13.74 0.00 -20.50
N GLU A 575 -13.79 -1.33 -20.56
CA GLU A 575 -13.06 -2.28 -19.75
C GLU A 575 -11.57 -1.92 -19.62
N ARG A 576 -11.04 -1.93 -18.38
CA ARG A 576 -9.66 -2.40 -18.19
C ARG A 576 -9.49 -3.19 -16.92
N THR A 577 -8.73 -4.27 -17.08
CA THR A 577 -8.73 -5.46 -16.22
C THR A 577 -10.15 -5.96 -16.09
N ILE A 578 -10.60 -6.72 -17.10
CA ILE A 578 -11.55 -7.79 -16.79
C ILE A 578 -10.91 -8.47 -15.57
N GLU A 579 -11.50 -8.36 -14.37
CA GLU A 579 -11.36 -9.43 -13.40
C GLU A 579 -11.88 -10.63 -14.15
N LEU A 580 -10.98 -11.29 -14.88
CA LEU A 580 -11.30 -12.41 -15.75
C LEU A 580 -12.13 -13.30 -14.87
N SER A 581 -13.38 -13.53 -15.27
CA SER A 581 -14.23 -14.38 -14.47
C SER A 581 -13.49 -15.72 -14.31
N HIS A 582 -13.79 -16.48 -13.26
CA HIS A 582 -13.15 -17.78 -13.09
C HIS A 582 -13.28 -18.69 -14.34
N LEU A 583 -14.31 -18.48 -15.18
CA LEU A 583 -14.48 -19.13 -16.48
C LEU A 583 -13.47 -18.63 -17.51
N ASP A 584 -13.20 -17.33 -17.56
CA ASP A 584 -12.22 -16.73 -18.47
C ASP A 584 -10.78 -17.10 -18.11
N ILE A 585 -10.42 -17.13 -16.82
CA ILE A 585 -9.08 -17.58 -16.37
C ILE A 585 -8.86 -19.06 -16.72
N LYS A 586 -9.89 -19.90 -16.52
CA LYS A 586 -9.82 -21.33 -16.85
C LYS A 586 -9.72 -21.59 -18.36
N ALA A 587 -10.46 -20.82 -19.16
CA ALA A 587 -10.49 -20.97 -20.61
C ALA A 587 -9.33 -20.27 -21.34
N TYR A 588 -8.63 -19.34 -20.67
CA TYR A 588 -7.53 -18.59 -21.25
C TYR A 588 -6.44 -19.50 -21.82
N LYS A 589 -5.99 -19.16 -23.04
CA LYS A 589 -4.87 -19.82 -23.71
C LYS A 589 -3.84 -18.77 -24.12
N PRO A 590 -2.56 -18.93 -23.73
CA PRO A 590 -1.49 -18.07 -24.19
C PRO A 590 -1.29 -18.18 -25.70
N ARG A 591 -0.85 -17.10 -26.33
CA ARG A 591 -0.67 -17.05 -27.78
C ARG A 591 0.72 -17.55 -28.17
N ILE A 592 0.79 -18.75 -28.73
CA ILE A 592 2.02 -19.34 -29.27
C ILE A 592 1.99 -19.24 -30.80
N VAL A 593 3.05 -18.72 -31.40
CA VAL A 593 3.21 -18.61 -32.87
C VAL A 593 4.63 -19.02 -33.22
N ASN A 594 4.80 -20.04 -34.08
CA ASN A 594 6.11 -20.55 -34.49
C ASN A 594 7.04 -20.89 -33.31
N ARG A 595 6.50 -21.53 -32.25
CA ARG A 595 7.21 -21.83 -30.99
C ARG A 595 7.65 -20.61 -30.18
N GLU A 596 7.25 -19.40 -30.57
CA GLU A 596 7.41 -18.19 -29.76
C GLU A 596 6.11 -17.92 -28.99
N TRP A 597 6.23 -17.75 -27.68
CA TRP A 597 5.14 -17.22 -26.85
C TRP A 597 5.11 -15.70 -26.96
N LEU A 598 4.02 -15.18 -27.52
CA LEU A 598 3.72 -13.76 -27.57
C LEU A 598 2.99 -13.36 -26.29
N VAL A 599 3.73 -12.78 -25.34
CA VAL A 599 3.23 -12.46 -24.00
C VAL A 599 2.17 -11.35 -24.08
N SER A 600 0.99 -11.61 -23.51
CA SER A 600 -0.10 -10.62 -23.37
C SER A 600 -0.01 -9.83 -22.05
N GLU A 601 -0.85 -8.80 -21.87
CA GLU A 601 -0.99 -8.12 -20.56
C GLU A 601 -1.45 -9.11 -19.47
N THR A 602 -2.34 -10.07 -19.79
CA THR A 602 -2.79 -11.12 -18.85
C THR A 602 -1.66 -12.06 -18.46
N ASP A 603 -0.84 -12.49 -19.43
CA ASP A 603 0.32 -13.31 -19.17
C ASP A 603 1.31 -12.57 -18.25
N LEU A 604 1.54 -11.29 -18.53
CA LEU A 604 2.44 -10.43 -17.76
C LEU A 604 1.99 -10.32 -16.30
N ASP A 605 0.69 -10.18 -16.03
CA ASP A 605 0.17 -10.09 -14.66
C ASP A 605 0.46 -11.36 -13.86
N TRP A 606 0.23 -12.53 -14.46
CA TRP A 606 0.52 -13.80 -13.81
C TRP A 606 2.02 -14.06 -13.66
N ILE A 607 2.82 -13.76 -14.69
CA ILE A 607 4.28 -13.85 -14.58
C ILE A 607 4.77 -12.94 -13.45
N THR A 608 4.23 -11.72 -13.32
CA THR A 608 4.62 -10.76 -12.27
C THR A 608 4.37 -11.31 -10.86
N ILE A 609 3.19 -11.89 -10.61
CA ILE A 609 2.86 -12.53 -9.32
C ILE A 609 3.83 -13.68 -9.04
N GLY A 610 4.04 -14.56 -10.02
CA GLY A 610 4.94 -15.71 -9.87
C GLY A 610 6.39 -15.31 -9.64
N CYS A 611 6.91 -14.33 -10.39
CA CYS A 611 8.25 -13.77 -10.18
C CYS A 611 8.41 -13.25 -8.76
N TYR A 612 7.38 -12.63 -8.18
CA TYR A 612 7.50 -12.13 -6.82
C TYR A 612 7.55 -13.27 -5.79
N ILE A 613 6.71 -14.29 -5.95
CA ILE A 613 6.69 -15.48 -5.09
C ILE A 613 8.02 -16.24 -5.16
N LEU A 614 8.54 -16.46 -6.36
CA LEU A 614 9.83 -17.12 -6.58
C LEU A 614 11.04 -16.25 -6.17
N GLY A 615 10.81 -14.97 -5.84
CA GLY A 615 11.82 -14.05 -5.33
C GLY A 615 12.28 -14.35 -3.91
N THR A 616 11.60 -15.23 -3.17
CA THR A 616 12.00 -15.65 -1.80
C THR A 616 12.21 -14.46 -0.86
N GLY A 617 11.35 -13.44 -0.95
CA GLY A 617 11.45 -12.20 -0.17
C GLY A 617 12.42 -11.14 -0.74
N GLY A 618 13.18 -11.46 -1.79
CA GLY A 618 14.10 -10.53 -2.44
C GLY A 618 13.84 -10.33 -3.93
N GLY A 619 14.86 -9.94 -4.70
CA GLY A 619 14.72 -9.53 -6.11
C GLY A 619 14.01 -8.17 -6.35
N GLY A 620 13.57 -7.51 -5.27
CA GLY A 620 12.81 -6.26 -5.32
C GLY A 620 11.37 -6.44 -5.81
N SER A 621 10.52 -5.44 -5.60
CA SER A 621 9.15 -5.47 -6.13
C SER A 621 9.19 -5.47 -7.67
N PRO A 622 8.51 -6.41 -8.35
CA PRO A 622 8.46 -6.43 -9.82
C PRO A 622 7.56 -5.34 -10.40
N TYR A 623 6.82 -4.61 -9.56
CA TYR A 623 5.75 -3.72 -9.96
C TYR A 623 6.18 -2.65 -10.98
N SER A 624 7.30 -1.95 -10.75
CA SER A 624 7.78 -0.92 -11.70
C SER A 624 8.20 -1.50 -13.05
N HIS A 625 8.74 -2.73 -13.06
CA HIS A 625 9.15 -3.43 -14.29
C HIS A 625 7.92 -3.93 -15.06
N MET A 626 6.91 -4.43 -14.34
CA MET A 626 5.61 -4.80 -14.90
C MET A 626 4.96 -3.60 -15.59
N LEU A 627 4.90 -2.43 -14.93
CA LEU A 627 4.31 -1.23 -15.53
C LEU A 627 5.02 -0.83 -16.84
N ARG A 628 6.36 -0.89 -16.86
CA ARG A 628 7.15 -0.62 -18.06
C ARG A 628 6.87 -1.62 -19.18
N LEU A 629 6.83 -2.92 -18.89
CA LEU A 629 6.49 -3.95 -19.88
C LEU A 629 5.09 -3.75 -20.45
N ARG A 630 4.13 -3.47 -19.57
CA ARG A 630 2.75 -3.22 -19.95
C ARG A 630 2.65 -2.02 -20.88
N GLU A 631 3.39 -0.95 -20.60
CA GLU A 631 3.43 0.24 -21.47
C GLU A 631 4.13 -0.05 -22.82
N ILE A 632 5.20 -0.85 -22.83
CA ILE A 632 5.81 -1.32 -24.07
C ILE A 632 4.77 -2.04 -24.94
N MET A 633 4.00 -2.97 -24.36
CA MET A 633 2.95 -3.71 -25.06
C MET A 633 1.84 -2.79 -25.58
N ARG A 634 1.36 -1.86 -24.74
CA ARG A 634 0.32 -0.87 -25.11
C ARG A 634 0.74 0.06 -26.24
N ARG A 635 2.04 0.34 -26.38
CA ARG A 635 2.62 1.11 -27.49
C ARG A 635 2.88 0.26 -28.74
N GLY A 636 2.44 -1.00 -28.77
CA GLY A 636 2.61 -1.92 -29.90
C GLY A 636 3.93 -2.70 -29.89
N GLY A 637 4.69 -2.64 -28.80
CA GLY A 637 5.87 -3.49 -28.59
C GLY A 637 5.48 -4.95 -28.41
N VAL A 638 6.31 -5.86 -28.90
CA VAL A 638 6.09 -7.31 -28.83
C VAL A 638 7.14 -7.92 -27.92
N VAL A 639 6.69 -8.72 -26.95
CA VAL A 639 7.54 -9.50 -26.04
C VAL A 639 7.44 -10.97 -26.45
N ARG A 640 8.58 -11.58 -26.76
CA ARG A 640 8.68 -12.96 -27.25
C ARG A 640 9.43 -13.81 -26.24
N VAL A 641 8.88 -14.95 -25.87
CA VAL A 641 9.54 -15.96 -25.04
C VAL A 641 9.72 -17.25 -25.85
N ILE A 642 10.90 -17.86 -25.80
CA ILE A 642 11.26 -19.11 -26.51
C ILE A 642 11.74 -20.18 -25.55
N SER A 643 11.66 -21.45 -25.94
CA SER A 643 12.25 -22.53 -25.18
C SER A 643 13.78 -22.44 -25.24
N PRO A 644 14.53 -22.78 -24.16
CA PRO A 644 15.97 -22.96 -24.25
C PRO A 644 16.40 -23.93 -25.36
N ASP A 645 15.57 -24.93 -25.66
CA ASP A 645 15.84 -25.94 -26.68
C ASP A 645 15.82 -25.39 -28.13
N ASP A 646 15.19 -24.23 -28.34
CA ASP A 646 15.10 -23.58 -29.65
C ASP A 646 16.37 -22.75 -29.99
N LEU A 647 17.30 -22.61 -29.03
CA LEU A 647 18.59 -21.93 -29.24
C LEU A 647 19.53 -22.76 -30.14
N GLN A 648 20.16 -22.09 -31.11
CA GLN A 648 21.29 -22.66 -31.82
C GLN A 648 22.52 -22.73 -30.90
N ASP A 649 23.44 -23.65 -31.17
CA ASP A 649 24.59 -23.89 -30.29
C ASP A 649 25.53 -22.67 -30.21
N GLU A 650 25.65 -21.95 -31.31
CA GLU A 650 26.46 -20.75 -31.52
C GLU A 650 25.78 -19.43 -31.10
N ASP A 651 24.48 -19.46 -30.74
CA ASP A 651 23.77 -18.26 -30.34
C ASP A 651 24.44 -17.60 -29.12
N LEU A 652 24.49 -16.28 -29.11
CA LEU A 652 24.96 -15.51 -27.96
C LEU A 652 23.76 -15.08 -27.10
N VAL A 653 23.69 -15.60 -25.88
CA VAL A 653 22.59 -15.32 -24.95
C VAL A 653 23.02 -14.24 -23.96
N ALA A 654 22.45 -13.04 -24.11
CA ALA A 654 22.68 -11.90 -23.23
C ALA A 654 22.05 -12.11 -21.85
N CYS A 655 22.63 -11.47 -20.83
CA CYS A 655 22.05 -11.45 -19.49
C CYS A 655 22.32 -10.11 -18.81
N GLY A 656 21.44 -9.71 -17.91
CA GLY A 656 21.62 -8.53 -17.08
C GLY A 656 20.54 -8.39 -16.01
N GLY A 657 20.80 -7.55 -15.02
CA GLY A 657 19.88 -7.29 -13.91
C GLY A 657 20.31 -6.07 -13.09
N GLY A 658 19.37 -5.52 -12.32
CA GLY A 658 19.65 -4.43 -11.41
C GLY A 658 20.56 -4.87 -10.27
N LYS A 659 21.46 -3.97 -9.85
CA LYS A 659 22.37 -4.18 -8.72
C LYS A 659 22.35 -2.97 -7.81
N GLY A 660 22.02 -3.16 -6.55
CA GLY A 660 22.07 -2.11 -5.54
C GLY A 660 20.93 -2.22 -4.53
N SER A 661 20.58 -1.10 -3.92
CA SER A 661 19.55 -1.03 -2.89
C SER A 661 18.15 -1.12 -3.52
N PRO A 662 17.30 -2.10 -3.13
CA PRO A 662 15.90 -2.15 -3.55
C PRO A 662 15.13 -0.88 -3.14
N THR A 663 15.49 -0.29 -2.00
CA THR A 663 14.89 0.96 -1.50
C THR A 663 15.13 2.14 -2.44
N VAL A 664 16.26 2.15 -3.17
CA VAL A 664 16.52 3.19 -4.19
C VAL A 664 15.57 3.06 -5.37
N GLY A 665 15.26 1.83 -5.81
CA GLY A 665 14.34 1.58 -6.92
C GLY A 665 12.90 2.02 -6.67
N MET A 666 12.51 2.27 -5.40
CA MET A 666 11.19 2.84 -5.06
C MET A 666 11.10 4.35 -5.35
N GLU A 667 12.22 5.05 -5.35
CA GLU A 667 12.30 6.49 -5.66
C GLU A 667 12.81 6.77 -7.07
N LYS A 668 13.86 6.05 -7.46
CA LYS A 668 14.53 6.19 -8.75
C LYS A 668 13.98 5.12 -9.69
N LEU A 669 12.85 5.42 -10.32
CA LEU A 669 12.25 4.53 -11.32
C LEU A 669 13.21 4.27 -12.48
N PRO A 670 13.25 3.04 -13.03
CA PRO A 670 14.19 2.70 -14.08
C PRO A 670 14.14 3.64 -15.29
N GLY A 671 15.31 3.99 -15.81
CA GLY A 671 15.51 4.70 -17.07
C GLY A 671 15.99 3.72 -18.16
N ASP A 672 16.97 4.13 -18.95
CA ASP A 672 17.57 3.28 -19.99
C ASP A 672 18.90 2.64 -19.56
N GLU A 673 19.30 2.76 -18.30
CA GLU A 673 20.58 2.27 -17.77
C GLU A 673 20.89 0.82 -18.13
N MET A 674 19.87 -0.05 -18.14
CA MET A 674 20.04 -1.45 -18.51
C MET A 674 20.29 -1.64 -20.00
N LEU A 675 19.56 -0.92 -20.86
CA LEU A 675 19.79 -0.97 -22.30
C LEU A 675 21.16 -0.36 -22.64
N GLN A 676 21.51 0.77 -22.02
CA GLN A 676 22.83 1.39 -22.15
C GLN A 676 23.96 0.43 -21.71
N ALA A 677 23.81 -0.27 -20.59
CA ALA A 677 24.80 -1.26 -20.15
C ALA A 677 25.00 -2.39 -21.16
N GLN A 678 23.91 -2.87 -21.79
CA GLN A 678 23.98 -3.87 -22.86
C GLN A 678 24.65 -3.30 -24.11
N ASP A 679 24.24 -2.11 -24.55
CA ASP A 679 24.77 -1.45 -25.75
C ASP A 679 26.28 -1.20 -25.63
N GLU A 680 26.75 -0.73 -24.48
CA GLU A 680 28.16 -0.51 -24.19
C GLU A 680 28.96 -1.82 -24.18
N LEU A 681 28.41 -2.87 -23.56
CA LEU A 681 29.03 -4.19 -23.53
C LEU A 681 29.18 -4.78 -24.94
N TYR A 682 28.10 -4.79 -25.73
CA TYR A 682 28.10 -5.39 -27.07
C TYR A 682 28.85 -4.54 -28.10
N SER A 683 28.88 -3.23 -27.93
CA SER A 683 29.77 -2.34 -28.69
C SER A 683 31.23 -2.65 -28.40
N TYR A 684 31.62 -2.82 -27.13
CA TYR A 684 32.97 -3.23 -26.74
C TYR A 684 33.36 -4.60 -27.31
N MET A 685 32.43 -5.56 -27.30
CA MET A 685 32.65 -6.89 -27.85
C MET A 685 32.61 -6.94 -29.39
N ASN A 686 32.14 -5.87 -30.05
CA ASN A 686 31.91 -5.79 -31.48
C ASN A 686 31.04 -6.97 -32.00
N THR A 687 29.96 -7.26 -31.28
CA THR A 687 29.01 -8.33 -31.61
C THR A 687 27.59 -7.95 -31.20
N LYS A 688 26.61 -8.81 -31.46
CA LYS A 688 25.23 -8.68 -31.00
C LYS A 688 24.73 -10.01 -30.44
N PRO A 689 23.86 -9.98 -29.42
CA PRO A 689 23.23 -11.20 -28.93
C PRO A 689 22.08 -11.66 -29.83
N ASN A 690 21.79 -12.95 -29.75
CA ASN A 690 20.69 -13.62 -30.47
C ASN A 690 19.45 -13.77 -29.60
N ALA A 691 19.63 -13.89 -28.28
CA ALA A 691 18.57 -14.04 -27.29
C ALA A 691 18.99 -13.37 -25.97
N VAL A 692 18.05 -13.21 -25.05
CA VAL A 692 18.31 -12.71 -23.69
C VAL A 692 17.73 -13.67 -22.65
N ILE A 693 18.41 -13.85 -21.53
CA ILE A 693 17.95 -14.65 -20.40
C ILE A 693 17.98 -13.82 -19.12
N ALA A 694 17.00 -14.01 -18.25
CA ALA A 694 16.97 -13.36 -16.95
C ALA A 694 18.15 -13.84 -16.09
N LEU A 695 18.72 -12.92 -15.31
CA LEU A 695 19.75 -13.29 -14.33
C LEU A 695 19.16 -14.18 -13.23
N GLU A 696 17.97 -13.80 -12.77
CA GLU A 696 17.18 -14.50 -11.76
C GLU A 696 15.70 -14.33 -12.08
N ILE A 697 14.86 -15.31 -11.74
CA ILE A 697 13.40 -15.20 -11.92
C ILE A 697 12.73 -14.31 -10.86
N GLY A 698 13.43 -14.06 -9.75
CA GLY A 698 12.89 -13.36 -8.59
C GLY A 698 12.69 -11.86 -8.79
N GLY A 699 11.53 -11.36 -8.39
CA GLY A 699 11.23 -9.92 -8.33
C GLY A 699 11.35 -9.21 -9.69
N GLY A 700 11.84 -7.97 -9.69
CA GLY A 700 11.94 -7.15 -10.91
C GLY A 700 12.93 -7.68 -11.94
N ASN A 701 13.98 -8.38 -11.49
CA ASN A 701 14.98 -8.99 -12.38
C ASN A 701 14.38 -10.09 -13.26
N GLY A 702 13.35 -10.80 -12.79
CA GLY A 702 12.62 -11.79 -13.59
C GLY A 702 11.94 -11.20 -14.82
N LEU A 703 11.49 -9.94 -14.73
CA LEU A 703 10.87 -9.21 -15.83
C LEU A 703 11.90 -8.49 -16.72
N GLN A 704 13.12 -8.27 -16.23
CA GLN A 704 14.14 -7.48 -16.92
C GLN A 704 14.59 -8.11 -18.25
N GLY A 705 14.66 -9.44 -18.33
CA GLY A 705 14.95 -10.16 -19.58
C GLY A 705 13.91 -9.89 -20.66
N MET A 706 12.62 -9.86 -20.29
CA MET A 706 11.52 -9.52 -21.22
C MET A 706 11.57 -8.06 -21.67
N ILE A 707 11.95 -7.13 -20.79
CA ILE A 707 12.10 -5.71 -21.16
C ILE A 707 13.20 -5.56 -22.21
N LEU A 708 14.35 -6.21 -22.00
CA LEU A 708 15.47 -6.17 -22.94
C LEU A 708 15.12 -6.80 -24.28
N GLY A 709 14.45 -7.96 -24.26
CA GLY A 709 14.07 -8.71 -25.46
C GLY A 709 12.96 -8.06 -26.29
N ALA A 710 12.16 -7.17 -25.69
CA ALA A 710 11.05 -6.51 -26.36
C ALA A 710 11.46 -5.86 -27.70
N SER A 711 10.53 -5.84 -28.66
CA SER A 711 10.78 -5.32 -30.01
C SER A 711 11.18 -3.85 -30.09
N SER A 712 10.80 -3.06 -29.07
CA SER A 712 11.20 -1.65 -28.92
C SER A 712 12.57 -1.44 -28.28
N CYS A 713 13.21 -2.53 -27.82
CA CYS A 713 14.51 -2.54 -27.17
C CYS A 713 15.53 -3.28 -28.06
N MET A 714 16.05 -4.43 -27.64
CA MET A 714 17.04 -5.19 -28.42
C MET A 714 16.41 -6.02 -29.54
N ASN A 715 15.08 -6.21 -29.50
CA ASN A 715 14.32 -6.97 -30.50
C ASN A 715 14.82 -8.41 -30.72
N ILE A 716 15.06 -9.11 -29.61
CA ILE A 716 15.51 -10.53 -29.58
C ILE A 716 14.64 -11.32 -28.60
N PRO A 717 14.40 -12.62 -28.80
CA PRO A 717 13.56 -13.39 -27.90
C PRO A 717 14.19 -13.55 -26.50
N THR A 718 13.33 -13.62 -25.49
CA THR A 718 13.70 -13.98 -24.12
C THR A 718 13.62 -15.50 -23.95
N VAL A 719 14.62 -16.10 -23.31
CA VAL A 719 14.65 -17.53 -23.02
C VAL A 719 13.73 -17.83 -21.82
N ASP A 720 12.88 -18.85 -21.91
CA ASP A 720 12.07 -19.36 -20.81
C ASP A 720 12.96 -20.10 -19.79
N GLY A 721 13.64 -19.32 -18.97
CA GLY A 721 14.56 -19.78 -17.95
C GLY A 721 15.34 -18.62 -17.35
N ASP A 722 16.11 -18.93 -16.32
CA ASP A 722 17.04 -18.00 -15.70
C ASP A 722 18.27 -18.73 -15.15
N TRP A 723 19.25 -17.98 -14.63
CA TRP A 723 20.49 -18.58 -14.12
C TRP A 723 20.42 -19.03 -12.66
N MET A 724 19.32 -18.81 -11.94
CA MET A 724 19.23 -19.06 -10.51
C MET A 724 18.04 -19.92 -10.09
N GLY A 725 16.88 -19.84 -10.76
CA GLY A 725 15.62 -20.48 -10.36
C GLY A 725 14.94 -19.84 -9.14
N ARG A 726 15.55 -18.80 -8.57
CA ARG A 726 15.15 -18.03 -7.40
C ARG A 726 15.91 -16.70 -7.38
N ALA A 727 15.63 -15.81 -6.44
CA ALA A 727 16.57 -14.70 -6.16
C ALA A 727 17.73 -15.16 -5.26
N TYR A 728 18.93 -14.64 -5.53
CA TYR A 728 20.09 -14.72 -4.65
C TYR A 728 20.61 -13.33 -4.28
N PRO A 729 21.23 -13.13 -3.10
CA PRO A 729 21.70 -11.81 -2.70
C PRO A 729 22.85 -11.28 -3.55
N VAL A 730 23.57 -12.15 -4.28
CA VAL A 730 24.81 -11.79 -4.99
C VAL A 730 24.92 -12.49 -6.34
N ALA A 731 25.35 -11.76 -7.36
CA ALA A 731 25.27 -12.20 -8.76
C ALA A 731 26.33 -13.22 -9.20
N TRP A 732 27.21 -13.65 -8.30
CA TRP A 732 28.16 -14.75 -8.55
C TRP A 732 27.54 -16.12 -8.21
N GLN A 733 26.47 -16.15 -7.42
CA GLN A 733 25.68 -17.36 -7.14
C GLN A 733 24.72 -17.60 -8.30
N THR A 734 25.27 -18.12 -9.41
CA THR A 734 24.50 -18.48 -10.61
C THR A 734 24.95 -19.84 -11.14
N THR A 735 24.07 -20.53 -11.85
CA THR A 735 24.33 -21.85 -12.42
C THR A 735 25.50 -21.86 -13.42
N PRO A 736 25.77 -20.85 -14.27
CA PRO A 736 26.99 -20.84 -15.08
C PRO A 736 28.27 -20.91 -14.25
N VAL A 737 28.29 -20.30 -13.05
CA VAL A 737 29.45 -20.36 -12.12
C VAL A 737 29.59 -21.72 -11.45
N VAL A 738 28.50 -22.49 -11.33
CA VAL A 738 28.57 -23.89 -10.88
C VAL A 738 29.33 -24.72 -11.91
N PHE A 739 28.98 -24.59 -13.19
CA PHE A 739 29.54 -25.42 -14.27
C PHE A 739 30.86 -24.91 -14.84
N GLN A 740 31.20 -23.63 -14.67
CA GLN A 740 32.45 -23.03 -15.13
C GLN A 740 33.23 -22.42 -13.94
N LYS A 741 34.53 -22.71 -13.81
CA LYS A 741 35.35 -22.19 -12.69
C LYS A 741 35.88 -20.79 -12.97
N GLU A 742 36.24 -20.57 -14.23
CA GLU A 742 36.71 -19.31 -14.78
C GLU A 742 35.56 -18.29 -14.85
N PRO A 743 35.85 -16.98 -14.77
CA PRO A 743 34.84 -15.95 -14.94
C PRO A 743 34.14 -16.07 -16.30
N VAL A 744 32.89 -16.50 -16.29
CA VAL A 744 32.10 -16.85 -17.47
C VAL A 744 31.37 -15.64 -18.06
N PHE A 745 31.11 -14.61 -17.26
CA PHE A 745 30.36 -13.42 -17.66
C PHE A 745 31.24 -12.24 -18.05
N LEU A 746 32.56 -12.41 -18.17
CA LEU A 746 33.45 -11.33 -18.58
C LEU A 746 33.55 -11.24 -20.12
N PRO A 747 33.56 -10.02 -20.71
CA PRO A 747 33.46 -8.72 -20.03
C PRO A 747 32.07 -8.46 -19.42
N SER A 748 32.01 -7.73 -18.31
CA SER A 748 30.76 -7.29 -17.68
C SER A 748 30.76 -5.76 -17.53
N THR A 749 29.58 -5.16 -17.60
CA THR A 749 29.40 -3.70 -17.59
C THR A 749 28.41 -3.29 -16.50
N ILE A 750 28.70 -2.23 -15.76
CA ILE A 750 27.70 -1.53 -14.95
C ILE A 750 27.49 -0.10 -15.45
N CYS A 751 26.24 0.37 -15.34
CA CYS A 751 25.82 1.71 -15.74
C CYS A 751 24.86 2.28 -14.70
N ASP A 752 25.05 3.54 -14.30
CA ASP A 752 24.14 4.24 -13.37
C ASP A 752 22.99 4.97 -14.07
N GLY A 753 22.98 5.02 -15.41
CA GLY A 753 22.00 5.77 -16.20
C GLY A 753 22.25 7.28 -16.25
N ASN A 754 23.24 7.78 -15.52
CA ASN A 754 23.59 9.20 -15.40
C ASN A 754 24.95 9.51 -16.05
N GLY A 755 25.32 8.74 -17.08
CA GLY A 755 26.53 8.95 -17.87
C GLY A 755 27.78 8.23 -17.36
N HIS A 756 27.72 7.50 -16.23
CA HIS A 756 28.85 6.70 -15.76
C HIS A 756 28.71 5.24 -16.19
N VAL A 757 29.72 4.75 -16.89
CA VAL A 757 29.81 3.36 -17.36
C VAL A 757 31.15 2.78 -16.92
N MET A 758 31.14 1.58 -16.35
CA MET A 758 32.35 0.84 -16.02
C MET A 758 32.30 -0.57 -16.63
N ILE A 759 33.31 -0.90 -17.43
CA ILE A 759 33.48 -2.22 -18.04
C ILE A 759 34.64 -2.95 -17.36
N MET A 760 34.36 -4.13 -16.81
CA MET A 760 35.37 -5.05 -16.31
C MET A 760 35.65 -6.12 -17.37
N THR A 761 36.89 -6.19 -17.83
CA THR A 761 37.28 -7.11 -18.91
C THR A 761 37.99 -8.36 -18.40
N LYS A 762 38.56 -8.32 -17.19
CA LYS A 762 39.31 -9.43 -16.55
C LYS A 762 39.14 -9.39 -15.04
N ALA A 763 39.02 -10.56 -14.42
CA ALA A 763 39.06 -10.76 -12.98
C ALA A 763 39.55 -12.18 -12.66
N LYS A 764 39.84 -12.47 -11.39
CA LYS A 764 40.24 -13.83 -10.95
C LYS A 764 39.04 -14.77 -10.80
N SER A 765 37.87 -14.24 -10.48
CA SER A 765 36.63 -15.00 -10.26
C SER A 765 35.42 -14.07 -10.35
N GLU A 766 34.22 -14.63 -10.59
CA GLU A 766 32.96 -13.88 -10.55
C GLU A 766 32.70 -13.23 -9.18
N LEU A 767 33.14 -13.88 -8.09
CA LEU A 767 33.06 -13.28 -6.74
C LEU A 767 33.87 -11.98 -6.63
N MET A 768 35.02 -11.87 -7.31
CA MET A 768 35.80 -10.63 -7.33
C MET A 768 35.14 -9.55 -8.18
N VAL A 769 34.51 -9.93 -9.30
CA VAL A 769 33.68 -9.02 -10.11
C VAL A 769 32.55 -8.44 -9.26
N GLU A 770 31.82 -9.32 -8.55
CA GLU A 770 30.74 -8.95 -7.64
C GLU A 770 31.20 -7.95 -6.58
N ARG A 771 32.31 -8.24 -5.88
CA ARG A 771 32.85 -7.37 -4.83
C ARG A 771 33.26 -5.99 -5.38
N ALA A 772 33.92 -5.96 -6.53
CA ALA A 772 34.38 -4.71 -7.14
C ALA A 772 33.20 -3.83 -7.59
N PHE A 773 32.22 -4.41 -8.29
CA PHE A 773 31.03 -3.67 -8.71
C PHE A 773 30.18 -3.21 -7.53
N ARG A 774 30.06 -4.02 -6.46
CA ARG A 774 29.38 -3.56 -5.24
C ARG A 774 30.09 -2.41 -4.54
N ALA A 775 31.43 -2.39 -4.56
CA ALA A 775 32.19 -1.28 -4.01
C ALA A 775 31.96 0.03 -4.78
N ALA A 776 31.72 -0.05 -6.10
CA ALA A 776 31.45 1.12 -6.93
C ALA A 776 30.07 1.75 -6.71
N LEU A 777 29.09 0.99 -6.19
CA LEU A 777 27.71 1.46 -5.99
C LEU A 777 27.63 2.76 -5.18
N SER A 778 28.47 2.93 -4.17
CA SER A 778 28.47 4.13 -3.31
C SER A 778 28.85 5.42 -4.05
N GLN A 779 29.45 5.31 -5.24
CA GLN A 779 29.81 6.46 -6.09
C GLN A 779 28.92 6.56 -7.34
N MET A 780 27.99 5.61 -7.51
CA MET A 780 27.13 5.45 -8.70
C MET A 780 25.65 5.45 -8.30
N GLY A 781 25.26 6.29 -7.34
CA GLY A 781 23.86 6.46 -6.93
C GLY A 781 23.23 5.26 -6.19
N SER A 782 24.04 4.35 -5.63
CA SER A 782 23.61 3.17 -4.85
C SER A 782 22.71 2.16 -5.56
N HIS A 783 22.51 2.32 -6.88
CA HIS A 783 21.81 1.40 -7.75
C HIS A 783 22.30 1.58 -9.19
N VAL A 784 22.65 0.47 -9.84
CA VAL A 784 23.15 0.44 -11.23
C VAL A 784 22.51 -0.72 -11.99
N ALA A 785 22.39 -0.57 -13.30
CA ALA A 785 22.20 -1.71 -14.19
C ALA A 785 23.51 -2.48 -14.34
N CYS A 786 23.43 -3.81 -14.49
CA CYS A 786 24.56 -4.67 -14.76
C CYS A 786 24.28 -5.56 -15.98
N ALA A 787 25.05 -5.40 -17.04
CA ALA A 787 25.09 -6.28 -18.20
C ALA A 787 26.25 -7.28 -18.05
N LYS A 788 25.97 -8.56 -18.34
CA LYS A 788 26.92 -9.66 -18.25
C LYS A 788 27.26 -10.16 -19.65
N GLY A 789 28.51 -10.58 -19.85
CA GLY A 789 28.98 -11.19 -21.08
C GLY A 789 28.11 -12.39 -21.48
N PRO A 790 27.92 -12.62 -22.80
CA PRO A 790 27.01 -13.64 -23.28
C PRO A 790 27.48 -15.06 -22.99
N VAL A 791 26.52 -15.96 -22.81
CA VAL A 791 26.75 -17.41 -22.77
C VAL A 791 26.32 -18.01 -24.10
N THR A 792 27.08 -18.95 -24.64
CA THR A 792 26.74 -19.65 -25.90
C THR A 792 25.47 -20.48 -25.74
N GLY A 793 24.66 -20.63 -26.78
CA GLY A 793 23.42 -21.41 -26.72
C GLY A 793 23.65 -22.86 -26.31
N ALA A 794 24.76 -23.48 -26.74
CA ALA A 794 25.16 -24.82 -26.30
C ALA A 794 25.38 -24.93 -24.79
N ASN A 795 25.94 -23.90 -24.17
CA ASN A 795 26.16 -23.85 -22.72
C ASN A 795 24.87 -23.44 -21.99
N THR A 796 24.09 -22.52 -22.56
CA THR A 796 22.79 -22.12 -22.03
C THR A 796 21.88 -23.33 -21.85
N LYS A 797 21.70 -24.15 -22.89
CA LYS A 797 20.91 -25.40 -22.83
C LYS A 797 21.38 -26.35 -21.72
N LYS A 798 22.67 -26.35 -21.38
CA LYS A 798 23.24 -27.23 -20.34
C LYS A 798 23.09 -26.68 -18.93
N TRP A 799 23.11 -25.36 -18.76
CA TRP A 799 23.28 -24.73 -17.44
C TRP A 799 22.01 -24.06 -16.92
N VAL A 800 21.10 -23.67 -17.81
CA VAL A 800 19.88 -22.93 -17.47
C VAL A 800 19.00 -23.68 -16.47
N VAL A 801 18.38 -22.93 -15.56
CA VAL A 801 17.20 -23.40 -14.84
C VAL A 801 16.00 -23.19 -15.76
N GLU A 802 15.51 -24.29 -16.31
CA GLU A 802 14.53 -24.28 -17.39
C GLU A 802 13.12 -23.90 -16.90
N HIS A 803 12.38 -23.22 -17.77
CA HIS A 803 10.94 -22.98 -17.67
C HIS A 803 10.48 -22.14 -16.48
N THR A 804 11.33 -21.21 -16.02
CA THR A 804 11.02 -20.41 -14.84
C THR A 804 10.04 -19.27 -15.13
N ILE A 805 9.96 -18.76 -16.36
CA ILE A 805 8.89 -17.84 -16.78
C ILE A 805 7.57 -18.60 -16.85
N SER A 806 7.57 -19.80 -17.45
CA SER A 806 6.41 -20.70 -17.45
C SER A 806 5.93 -21.05 -16.04
N LEU A 807 6.83 -21.37 -15.10
CA LEU A 807 6.47 -21.61 -13.71
C LEU A 807 5.83 -20.37 -13.06
N SER A 808 6.42 -19.19 -13.27
CA SER A 808 5.91 -17.93 -12.75
C SER A 808 4.48 -17.67 -13.24
N TRP A 809 4.23 -17.84 -14.53
CA TRP A 809 2.90 -17.71 -15.13
C TRP A 809 1.88 -18.68 -14.50
N ARG A 810 2.26 -19.94 -14.28
CA ARG A 810 1.36 -20.94 -13.68
C ARG A 810 1.00 -20.60 -12.24
N ILE A 811 2.00 -20.25 -11.45
CA ILE A 811 1.81 -19.83 -10.06
C ILE A 811 0.91 -18.59 -9.99
N GLY A 812 1.19 -17.57 -10.80
CA GLY A 812 0.36 -16.36 -10.82
C GLY A 812 -1.07 -16.62 -11.28
N ARG A 813 -1.26 -17.49 -12.28
CA ARG A 813 -2.58 -17.93 -12.73
C ARG A 813 -3.34 -18.67 -11.64
N ALA A 814 -2.67 -19.54 -10.87
CA ALA A 814 -3.27 -20.25 -9.74
C ALA A 814 -3.74 -19.27 -8.65
N VAL A 815 -2.92 -18.27 -8.31
CA VAL A 815 -3.29 -17.21 -7.36
C VAL A 815 -4.49 -16.40 -7.87
N ALA A 816 -4.47 -15.97 -9.14
CA ALA A 816 -5.57 -15.25 -9.75
C ALA A 816 -6.88 -16.08 -9.76
N LEU A 817 -6.77 -17.38 -10.01
CA LEU A 817 -7.91 -18.29 -9.98
C LEU A 817 -8.51 -18.42 -8.57
N SER A 818 -7.67 -18.62 -7.56
CA SER A 818 -8.10 -18.67 -6.15
C SER A 818 -8.79 -17.38 -5.72
N ARG A 819 -8.28 -16.21 -6.13
CA ARG A 819 -8.93 -14.90 -5.90
C ARG A 819 -10.31 -14.84 -6.54
N SER A 820 -10.41 -15.18 -7.84
CA SER A 820 -11.68 -15.12 -8.58
C SER A 820 -12.78 -16.05 -8.04
N GLN A 821 -12.39 -17.12 -7.33
CA GLN A 821 -13.30 -18.10 -6.75
C GLN A 821 -13.55 -17.87 -5.24
N ASN A 822 -12.94 -16.83 -4.65
CA ASN A 822 -12.89 -16.63 -3.19
C ASN A 822 -12.37 -17.88 -2.44
N ASP A 823 -11.45 -18.62 -3.06
CA ASP A 823 -10.83 -19.84 -2.51
C ASP A 823 -9.39 -19.58 -2.05
N ILE A 824 -9.21 -18.46 -1.35
CA ILE A 824 -7.89 -18.02 -0.88
C ILE A 824 -7.30 -18.99 0.15
N GLU A 825 -8.13 -19.68 0.94
CA GLU A 825 -7.69 -20.63 1.96
C GLU A 825 -6.84 -21.79 1.36
N ASN A 826 -7.14 -22.17 0.11
CA ASN A 826 -6.47 -23.25 -0.62
C ASN A 826 -5.45 -22.74 -1.67
N VAL A 827 -5.12 -21.44 -1.67
CA VAL A 827 -4.17 -20.87 -2.64
C VAL A 827 -2.79 -21.52 -2.52
N ALA A 828 -2.37 -21.87 -1.31
CA ALA A 828 -1.09 -22.55 -1.06
C ALA A 828 -1.02 -23.92 -1.77
N ASP A 829 -2.08 -24.71 -1.70
CA ASP A 829 -2.16 -26.02 -2.34
C ASP A 829 -2.20 -25.89 -3.87
N SER A 830 -2.86 -24.84 -4.38
CA SER A 830 -2.89 -24.52 -5.80
C SER A 830 -1.50 -24.16 -6.33
N ILE A 831 -0.74 -23.36 -5.57
CA ILE A 831 0.67 -23.04 -5.90
C ILE A 831 1.53 -24.30 -5.88
N ILE A 832 1.37 -25.16 -4.85
CA ILE A 832 2.11 -26.42 -4.74
C ILE A 832 1.83 -27.34 -5.93
N ALA A 833 0.57 -27.44 -6.37
CA ALA A 833 0.21 -28.25 -7.53
C ALA A 833 0.93 -27.80 -8.81
N GLU A 834 1.03 -26.48 -9.04
CA GLU A 834 1.74 -25.91 -10.19
C GLU A 834 3.27 -26.00 -10.06
N ALA A 835 3.80 -26.00 -8.83
CA ALA A 835 5.23 -26.16 -8.55
C ALA A 835 5.75 -27.61 -8.69
N GLY A 836 4.88 -28.56 -9.05
CA GLY A 836 5.22 -29.98 -9.23
C GLY A 836 4.58 -30.93 -8.21
N GLY A 837 3.69 -30.42 -7.36
CA GLY A 837 2.96 -31.18 -6.34
C GLY A 837 3.73 -31.37 -5.03
N ASN A 838 3.14 -32.14 -4.11
CA ASN A 838 3.62 -32.34 -2.74
C ASN A 838 5.03 -32.95 -2.62
N GLU A 839 5.55 -33.56 -3.69
CA GLU A 839 6.93 -34.06 -3.71
C GLU A 839 7.96 -32.94 -3.90
N SER A 840 7.55 -31.81 -4.48
CA SER A 840 8.42 -30.70 -4.92
C SER A 840 8.18 -29.39 -4.18
N ALA A 841 7.05 -29.26 -3.48
CA ALA A 841 6.73 -28.10 -2.67
C ALA A 841 5.81 -28.49 -1.50
N LYS A 842 5.87 -27.72 -0.41
CA LYS A 842 5.00 -27.91 0.76
C LYS A 842 4.85 -26.62 1.57
N VAL A 843 3.76 -26.53 2.33
CA VAL A 843 3.60 -25.49 3.35
C VAL A 843 4.50 -25.83 4.54
N LEU A 844 5.45 -24.95 4.84
CA LEU A 844 6.34 -25.06 6.00
C LEU A 844 5.67 -24.55 7.28
N PHE A 845 4.87 -23.49 7.16
CA PHE A 845 4.20 -22.87 8.30
C PHE A 845 3.02 -21.98 7.87
N LYS A 846 2.02 -21.82 8.75
CA LYS A 846 0.95 -20.80 8.63
C LYS A 846 0.85 -20.06 9.96
N GLY A 847 0.78 -18.74 9.94
CA GLY A 847 0.77 -17.97 11.18
C GLY A 847 0.71 -16.46 10.98
N LYS A 848 0.95 -15.73 12.07
CA LYS A 848 1.09 -14.27 12.07
C LYS A 848 2.54 -13.87 12.30
N ILE A 849 3.01 -12.86 11.57
CA ILE A 849 4.25 -12.16 11.91
C ILE A 849 4.10 -11.44 13.26
N VAL A 850 4.90 -11.86 14.25
CA VAL A 850 4.93 -11.30 15.62
C VAL A 850 6.20 -10.54 15.94
N GLY A 851 7.21 -10.58 15.07
CA GLY A 851 8.45 -9.84 15.23
C GLY A 851 9.22 -9.74 13.93
N VAL A 852 9.91 -8.61 13.72
CA VAL A 852 10.83 -8.41 12.59
C VAL A 852 12.02 -7.63 13.09
N GLU A 853 13.22 -8.18 12.93
CA GLU A 853 14.48 -7.54 13.29
C GLU A 853 15.35 -7.34 12.05
N ARG A 854 16.06 -6.22 11.97
CA ARG A 854 16.89 -5.85 10.81
C ARG A 854 18.20 -5.20 11.25
N ALA A 855 19.29 -5.55 10.57
CA ALA A 855 20.61 -4.98 10.73
C ALA A 855 21.33 -4.91 9.37
N LEU A 856 22.09 -3.84 9.12
CA LEU A 856 22.89 -3.71 7.91
C LEU A 856 24.29 -4.31 8.12
N ARG A 857 24.75 -5.19 7.22
CA ARG A 857 26.15 -5.69 7.19
C ARG A 857 26.65 -5.82 5.76
N LEU A 858 27.83 -5.27 5.46
CA LEU A 858 28.45 -5.33 4.12
C LEU A 858 27.50 -4.94 2.97
N GLY A 859 26.63 -3.96 3.20
CA GLY A 859 25.64 -3.46 2.23
C GLY A 859 24.38 -4.31 2.08
N HIS A 860 24.26 -5.45 2.75
CA HIS A 860 23.04 -6.26 2.79
C HIS A 860 22.23 -5.98 4.06
N VAL A 861 20.91 -6.09 3.96
CA VAL A 861 20.06 -6.15 5.15
C VAL A 861 19.99 -7.61 5.59
N TYR A 862 20.53 -7.86 6.77
CA TYR A 862 20.34 -9.09 7.51
C TYR A 862 19.18 -8.90 8.48
N GLY A 863 18.42 -9.94 8.72
CA GLY A 863 17.33 -9.85 9.69
C GLY A 863 16.66 -11.20 9.92
N GLU A 864 15.69 -11.19 10.81
CA GLU A 864 14.81 -12.33 11.03
C GLU A 864 13.36 -11.87 11.11
N VAL A 865 12.47 -12.71 10.59
CA VAL A 865 11.03 -12.59 10.83
C VAL A 865 10.59 -13.75 11.72
N ILE A 866 9.83 -13.42 12.77
CA ILE A 866 9.27 -14.37 13.73
C ILE A 866 7.78 -14.49 13.44
N ILE A 867 7.33 -15.72 13.20
CA ILE A 867 5.95 -16.07 12.87
C ILE A 867 5.43 -16.99 13.98
N GLU A 868 4.25 -16.69 14.51
CA GLU A 868 3.58 -17.48 15.54
C GLU A 868 2.36 -18.18 14.93
N GLY A 869 2.17 -19.46 15.25
CA GLY A 869 1.04 -20.27 14.77
C GLY A 869 -0.31 -19.71 15.23
N LEU A 870 -1.38 -20.01 14.48
CA LEU A 870 -2.73 -19.54 14.83
C LEU A 870 -3.34 -20.36 15.98
N GLU A 871 -3.07 -21.67 16.00
CA GLU A 871 -3.58 -22.62 16.99
C GLU A 871 -2.67 -22.71 18.23
N GLU A 872 -3.28 -22.84 19.42
CA GLU A 872 -2.57 -23.15 20.66
C GLU A 872 -2.51 -24.67 20.88
N LYS A 873 -1.32 -25.18 21.22
CA LYS A 873 -1.11 -26.55 21.68
C LYS A 873 -0.41 -26.49 23.04
N ASP A 874 -0.96 -27.19 24.03
CA ASP A 874 -0.43 -27.22 25.40
C ASP A 874 -0.20 -25.83 26.04
N GLY A 875 -1.07 -24.85 25.71
CA GLY A 875 -1.00 -23.49 26.25
C GLY A 875 0.10 -22.61 25.64
N ARG A 876 0.76 -23.07 24.57
CA ARG A 876 1.77 -22.32 23.82
C ARG A 876 1.48 -22.38 22.31
N LYS A 877 1.87 -21.34 21.58
CA LYS A 877 1.82 -21.32 20.12
C LYS A 877 3.19 -21.66 19.57
N ASP A 878 3.21 -22.47 18.52
CA ASP A 878 4.46 -22.81 17.82
C ASP A 878 5.09 -21.54 17.24
N LYS A 879 6.40 -21.42 17.43
CA LYS A 879 7.20 -20.35 16.82
C LYS A 879 7.96 -20.85 15.61
N PHE A 880 8.03 -19.99 14.61
CA PHE A 880 8.74 -20.19 13.37
C PHE A 880 9.58 -18.96 13.07
N LYS A 881 10.84 -19.15 12.64
CA LYS A 881 11.74 -18.05 12.32
C LYS A 881 12.32 -18.23 10.92
N ILE A 882 12.48 -17.11 10.21
CA ILE A 882 13.14 -17.06 8.90
C ILE A 882 14.25 -16.01 8.95
N PRO A 883 15.51 -16.43 9.10
CA PRO A 883 16.65 -15.57 8.82
C PRO A 883 16.74 -15.22 7.33
N PHE A 884 17.06 -13.96 7.05
CA PHE A 884 17.20 -13.45 5.69
C PHE A 884 18.44 -12.56 5.51
N LYS A 885 18.95 -12.52 4.29
CA LYS A 885 19.98 -11.59 3.79
C LYS A 885 19.48 -11.01 2.48
N ASN A 886 18.65 -9.96 2.53
CA ASN A 886 17.75 -9.52 1.45
C ASN A 886 16.70 -10.58 1.03
N GLU A 887 17.12 -11.82 0.80
CA GLU A 887 16.30 -13.00 0.50
C GLU A 887 16.21 -13.92 1.73
N ASN A 888 15.14 -14.71 1.83
CA ASN A 888 14.93 -15.74 2.83
C ASN A 888 15.88 -16.92 2.57
N ILE A 889 16.72 -17.24 3.55
CA ILE A 889 17.81 -18.22 3.37
C ILE A 889 17.71 -19.47 4.24
N LEU A 890 16.95 -19.40 5.33
CA LEU A 890 16.77 -20.49 6.27
C LEU A 890 15.35 -20.42 6.87
N ALA A 891 14.75 -21.56 7.13
CA ALA A 891 13.47 -21.65 7.83
C ALA A 891 13.60 -22.62 9.00
N VAL A 892 13.30 -22.16 10.21
CA VAL A 892 13.41 -22.96 11.42
C VAL A 892 12.13 -22.90 12.25
N ARG A 893 11.83 -23.99 12.95
CA ARG A 893 10.69 -24.11 13.87
C ARG A 893 11.19 -24.47 15.25
N GLU A 894 10.53 -23.97 16.29
CA GLU A 894 10.81 -24.36 17.67
C GLU A 894 10.60 -25.88 17.83
N GLU A 895 11.61 -26.60 18.33
CA GLU A 895 11.54 -28.07 18.47
C GLU A 895 10.74 -28.55 19.69
N ALA A 896 10.17 -29.74 19.52
CA ALA A 896 9.81 -30.66 20.61
C ALA A 896 10.56 -32.00 20.59
N ASP A 897 11.26 -32.42 19.50
CA ASP A 897 12.24 -33.54 19.46
C ASP A 897 12.82 -33.82 18.03
N GLY A 898 14.16 -33.89 17.87
CA GLY A 898 14.87 -34.97 17.17
C GLY A 898 15.44 -34.81 15.74
N THR A 899 15.43 -33.63 15.12
CA THR A 899 16.03 -33.39 13.78
C THR A 899 17.28 -32.49 13.85
N GLN A 900 17.89 -32.10 12.72
CA GLN A 900 19.04 -31.17 12.76
C GLN A 900 18.64 -29.92 13.53
N THR A 901 19.17 -29.83 14.75
CA THR A 901 18.86 -28.79 15.72
C THR A 901 19.99 -27.81 15.73
N VAL A 902 19.65 -26.54 15.87
CA VAL A 902 20.64 -25.49 16.08
C VAL A 902 20.36 -24.84 17.43
N GLU A 903 21.30 -25.01 18.37
CA GLU A 903 21.21 -24.50 19.76
C GLU A 903 21.68 -23.04 19.84
N SER A 904 22.61 -22.67 18.97
CA SER A 904 23.00 -21.31 18.66
C SER A 904 23.68 -21.35 17.29
N LEU A 905 23.24 -20.50 16.36
CA LEU A 905 24.09 -20.23 15.20
C LEU A 905 25.04 -19.12 15.62
N GLU A 906 26.34 -19.42 15.72
CA GLU A 906 27.38 -18.40 15.48
C GLU A 906 27.36 -17.99 13.98
N SER A 907 26.17 -17.83 13.39
CA SER A 907 26.04 -17.37 12.03
C SER A 907 26.08 -15.85 12.04
N PRO A 908 26.79 -15.22 11.08
CA PRO A 908 26.65 -13.80 10.79
C PRO A 908 25.23 -13.38 10.38
N THR A 909 24.25 -14.30 10.32
CA THR A 909 22.83 -14.08 10.01
C THR A 909 21.90 -14.08 11.23
N CYS A 910 22.45 -14.21 12.45
CA CYS A 910 21.79 -14.20 13.77
C CYS A 910 20.85 -15.38 14.09
N ILE A 911 21.24 -16.18 15.09
CA ILE A 911 20.37 -16.76 16.14
C ILE A 911 21.13 -16.61 17.46
N GLN A 912 20.81 -15.59 18.27
CA GLN A 912 21.40 -15.35 19.60
C GLN A 912 20.40 -15.69 20.74
N ASP A 913 19.52 -16.65 20.48
CA ASP A 913 18.45 -17.02 21.42
C ASP A 913 18.77 -18.41 22.01
N THR A 914 19.61 -18.43 23.05
CA THR A 914 20.08 -19.67 23.69
C THR A 914 19.00 -20.39 24.50
N GLU A 915 17.80 -19.81 24.60
CA GLU A 915 16.67 -20.40 25.34
C GLU A 915 15.94 -21.50 24.54
N PHE A 916 16.09 -21.56 23.21
CA PHE A 916 15.31 -22.46 22.35
C PHE A 916 16.17 -23.34 21.45
N LYS A 917 15.75 -24.62 21.28
CA LYS A 917 16.27 -25.50 20.23
C LYS A 917 15.45 -25.32 18.95
N TRP A 918 16.11 -25.12 17.82
CA TRP A 918 15.45 -24.86 16.54
C TRP A 918 15.68 -26.00 15.56
N GLN A 919 14.60 -26.60 15.04
CA GLN A 919 14.65 -27.57 13.93
C GLN A 919 14.72 -26.84 12.60
N VAL A 920 15.69 -27.22 11.76
CA VAL A 920 15.77 -26.73 10.37
C VAL A 920 14.71 -27.43 9.51
N LEU A 921 13.78 -26.66 8.93
CA LEU A 921 12.77 -27.19 8.00
C LEU A 921 13.17 -27.02 6.54
N ALA A 922 13.85 -25.92 6.20
CA ALA A 922 14.29 -25.61 4.85
C ALA A 922 15.56 -24.76 4.90
N SER A 923 16.43 -24.91 3.90
CA SER A 923 17.58 -24.04 3.68
C SER A 923 17.83 -23.86 2.19
N VAL A 924 18.50 -22.77 1.82
CA VAL A 924 19.02 -22.60 0.45
C VAL A 924 19.82 -23.85 -0.02
N PRO A 925 19.80 -24.22 -1.31
CA PRO A 925 19.20 -23.50 -2.44
C PRO A 925 17.66 -23.54 -2.52
N ASP A 926 16.98 -24.38 -1.74
CA ASP A 926 15.51 -24.46 -1.76
C ASP A 926 14.86 -23.10 -1.46
N LEU A 927 13.75 -22.83 -2.16
CA LEU A 927 13.06 -21.55 -2.08
C LEU A 927 12.20 -21.50 -0.82
N ILE A 928 12.29 -20.38 -0.11
CA ILE A 928 11.48 -20.08 1.06
C ILE A 928 10.65 -18.84 0.74
N CYS A 929 9.38 -19.04 0.41
CA CYS A 929 8.47 -17.99 -0.04
C CYS A 929 7.51 -17.64 1.09
N VAL A 930 7.44 -16.36 1.46
CA VAL A 930 6.48 -15.86 2.45
C VAL A 930 5.38 -15.14 1.68
N ASN A 931 4.15 -15.61 1.86
CA ASN A 931 2.99 -15.13 1.13
C ASN A 931 1.94 -14.61 2.11
N ASP A 932 1.20 -13.58 1.69
CA ASP A 932 0.06 -13.05 2.42
C ASP A 932 -1.12 -14.03 2.33
N SER A 933 -1.63 -14.44 3.50
CA SER A 933 -2.76 -15.38 3.59
C SER A 933 -4.08 -14.79 3.08
N GLN A 934 -4.20 -13.48 2.89
CA GLN A 934 -5.43 -12.82 2.47
C GLN A 934 -5.59 -12.74 0.95
N ASN A 935 -4.49 -12.77 0.21
CA ASN A 935 -4.53 -12.63 -1.25
C ASN A 935 -3.60 -13.61 -1.98
N GLY A 936 -2.76 -14.38 -1.29
CA GLY A 936 -1.83 -15.35 -1.88
C GLY A 936 -0.58 -14.73 -2.54
N GLU A 937 -0.44 -13.40 -2.52
CA GLU A 937 0.72 -12.70 -3.10
C GLU A 937 1.96 -12.82 -2.19
N ALA A 938 3.14 -12.56 -2.76
CA ALA A 938 4.38 -12.58 -2.00
C ALA A 938 4.51 -11.33 -1.11
N ILE A 939 5.19 -11.47 0.02
CA ILE A 939 5.60 -10.36 0.87
C ILE A 939 7.13 -10.26 0.81
N GLY A 940 7.67 -9.14 0.34
CA GLY A 940 9.10 -8.89 0.33
C GLY A 940 9.68 -8.70 1.74
N THR A 941 10.98 -8.96 1.95
CA THR A 941 11.65 -8.68 3.23
C THR A 941 11.55 -7.20 3.68
N PRO A 942 11.51 -6.19 2.77
CA PRO A 942 11.23 -4.80 3.16
C PRO A 942 9.79 -4.57 3.64
N GLU A 943 8.86 -5.47 3.30
CA GLU A 943 7.43 -5.35 3.57
C GLU A 943 7.00 -6.11 4.82
N TYR A 944 7.85 -6.98 5.38
CA TYR A 944 7.57 -7.67 6.65
C TYR A 944 7.25 -6.68 7.76
N ARG A 945 6.06 -6.84 8.34
CA ARG A 945 5.52 -6.01 9.42
C ARG A 945 4.80 -6.89 10.43
N TYR A 946 4.83 -6.45 11.69
CA TYR A 946 4.02 -7.06 12.74
C TYR A 946 2.54 -7.07 12.33
N GLY A 947 1.88 -8.21 12.51
CA GLY A 947 0.44 -8.33 12.33
C GLY A 947 -0.02 -8.92 11.01
N LEU A 948 0.86 -9.14 10.03
CA LEU A 948 0.50 -9.77 8.76
C LEU A 948 0.24 -11.26 8.96
N LEU A 949 -0.85 -11.75 8.38
CA LEU A 949 -1.16 -13.18 8.29
C LEU A 949 -0.46 -13.76 7.08
N VAL A 950 0.30 -14.83 7.29
CA VAL A 950 1.16 -15.40 6.25
C VAL A 950 1.12 -16.92 6.24
N PHE A 951 1.40 -17.47 5.07
CA PHE A 951 1.83 -18.85 4.92
C PHE A 951 3.22 -18.88 4.26
N VAL A 952 4.02 -19.86 4.67
CA VAL A 952 5.39 -20.03 4.21
C VAL A 952 5.45 -21.29 3.34
N LEU A 953 5.81 -21.12 2.07
CA LEU A 953 6.04 -22.21 1.14
C LEU A 953 7.52 -22.55 1.08
N GLY A 954 7.82 -23.85 1.06
CA GLY A 954 9.10 -24.40 0.66
C GLY A 954 8.96 -25.01 -0.74
N ILE A 955 9.80 -24.60 -1.70
CA ILE A 955 9.83 -25.18 -3.05
C ILE A 955 11.24 -25.70 -3.32
N VAL A 956 11.34 -26.93 -3.82
CA VAL A 956 12.60 -27.62 -4.07
C VAL A 956 13.38 -26.91 -5.19
N ALA A 957 14.66 -26.68 -4.97
CA ALA A 957 15.57 -26.08 -5.92
C ALA A 957 15.82 -26.97 -7.13
N SER A 958 16.13 -26.33 -8.25
CA SER A 958 16.55 -27.01 -9.47
C SER A 958 17.74 -27.95 -9.24
N GLU A 959 17.72 -29.09 -9.94
CA GLU A 959 18.86 -30.00 -10.00
C GLU A 959 20.15 -29.35 -10.53
N ARG A 960 20.06 -28.19 -11.22
CA ARG A 960 21.25 -27.41 -11.61
C ARG A 960 22.08 -26.94 -10.41
N TRP A 961 21.45 -26.78 -9.24
CA TRP A 961 22.12 -26.48 -7.98
C TRP A 961 22.51 -27.72 -7.19
N THR A 962 21.67 -28.75 -7.19
CA THR A 962 21.79 -29.86 -6.23
C THR A 962 22.48 -31.10 -6.80
N SER A 963 22.60 -31.22 -8.13
CA SER A 963 23.23 -32.39 -8.79
C SER A 963 24.76 -32.44 -8.66
N THR A 964 25.42 -31.35 -8.24
CA THR A 964 26.87 -31.29 -8.10
C THR A 964 27.28 -30.79 -6.71
N PRO A 965 28.38 -31.29 -6.12
CA PRO A 965 28.89 -30.78 -4.84
C PRO A 965 29.17 -29.28 -4.87
N ARG A 966 29.66 -28.78 -6.02
CA ARG A 966 29.97 -27.36 -6.21
C ARG A 966 28.72 -26.47 -6.23
N GLY A 967 27.62 -26.97 -6.78
CA GLY A 967 26.35 -26.25 -6.74
C GLY A 967 25.84 -26.08 -5.31
N ILE A 968 25.94 -27.13 -4.48
CA ILE A 968 25.60 -27.07 -3.05
C ILE A 968 26.58 -26.18 -2.27
N GLU A 969 27.88 -26.22 -2.59
CA GLU A 969 28.89 -25.36 -1.95
C GLU A 969 28.59 -23.86 -2.18
N ILE A 970 28.20 -23.49 -3.41
CA ILE A 970 27.99 -22.09 -3.80
C ILE A 970 26.58 -21.60 -3.44
N GLY A 971 25.55 -22.40 -3.75
CA GLY A 971 24.15 -22.02 -3.62
C GLY A 971 23.47 -22.53 -2.34
N GLY A 972 24.12 -23.44 -1.60
CA GLY A 972 23.65 -23.98 -0.33
C GLY A 972 24.18 -23.25 0.91
N PRO A 973 23.93 -23.76 2.12
CA PRO A 973 24.09 -22.99 3.36
C PRO A 973 25.52 -22.45 3.58
N LYS A 974 26.54 -23.24 3.22
CA LYS A 974 27.96 -22.84 3.29
C LYS A 974 28.27 -21.60 2.46
N GLY A 975 27.63 -21.45 1.29
CA GLY A 975 27.77 -20.26 0.44
C GLY A 975 27.33 -18.95 1.10
N PHE A 976 26.57 -19.05 2.20
CA PHE A 976 26.07 -17.93 2.99
C PHE A 976 26.76 -17.80 4.36
N GLY A 977 27.81 -18.59 4.61
CA GLY A 977 28.53 -18.60 5.89
C GLY A 977 27.82 -19.38 6.99
N MET A 978 26.92 -20.31 6.64
CA MET A 978 26.29 -21.25 7.58
C MET A 978 27.03 -22.59 7.50
N ASP A 979 28.25 -22.64 8.01
CA ASP A 979 29.15 -23.80 7.86
C ASP A 979 28.68 -25.04 8.64
N ASP A 980 27.91 -24.83 9.71
CA ASP A 980 27.37 -25.88 10.58
C ASP A 980 26.02 -26.46 10.11
N ILE A 981 25.44 -25.90 9.04
CA ILE A 981 24.19 -26.38 8.45
C ILE A 981 24.50 -27.25 7.23
N GLU A 982 23.97 -28.46 7.24
CA GLU A 982 24.04 -29.37 6.10
C GLU A 982 22.80 -29.16 5.23
N TYR A 983 22.99 -29.12 3.91
CA TYR A 983 21.86 -29.01 3.01
C TYR A 983 21.10 -30.34 2.94
N ILE A 984 19.85 -30.32 3.39
CA ILE A 984 18.90 -31.42 3.26
C ILE A 984 17.79 -30.96 2.30
N PRO A 985 17.62 -31.60 1.12
CA PRO A 985 16.57 -31.25 0.18
C PRO A 985 15.17 -31.36 0.80
N LEU A 986 14.31 -30.39 0.52
CA LEU A 986 12.91 -30.42 0.95
C LEU A 986 12.10 -31.59 0.38
N GLY A 987 12.53 -32.10 -0.78
CA GLY A 987 11.84 -33.09 -1.59
C GLY A 987 12.58 -33.35 -2.90
N LYS A 988 11.83 -33.71 -3.95
CA LYS A 988 12.34 -34.01 -5.28
C LYS A 988 11.98 -32.90 -6.26
N PHE A 989 12.98 -32.42 -7.00
CA PHE A 989 12.76 -31.44 -8.06
C PHE A 989 11.89 -32.04 -9.18
N VAL A 990 10.92 -31.27 -9.64
CA VAL A 990 10.09 -31.57 -10.81
C VAL A 990 10.28 -30.45 -11.81
N LYS A 991 10.72 -30.78 -13.02
CA LYS A 991 10.91 -29.79 -14.09
C LYS A 991 9.57 -29.10 -14.39
N PRO A 992 9.50 -27.76 -14.36
CA PRO A 992 8.25 -27.05 -14.66
C PRO A 992 7.76 -27.34 -16.07
N LYS A 993 6.43 -27.40 -16.22
CA LYS A 993 5.79 -27.59 -17.53
C LYS A 993 5.93 -26.31 -18.35
N SER A 994 6.52 -26.42 -19.54
CA SER A 994 6.61 -25.30 -20.47
C SER A 994 5.21 -24.86 -20.92
N VAL A 995 4.95 -23.55 -20.89
CA VAL A 995 3.77 -22.95 -21.51
C VAL A 995 3.85 -23.08 -23.03
N ILE A 996 5.04 -22.96 -23.62
CA ILE A 996 5.24 -23.06 -25.07
C ILE A 996 4.86 -24.46 -25.56
N GLU A 997 5.37 -25.51 -24.91
CA GLU A 997 5.09 -26.90 -25.36
C GLU A 997 3.64 -27.36 -25.08
N GLU A 998 2.97 -26.78 -24.08
CA GLU A 998 1.58 -27.15 -23.75
C GLU A 998 0.55 -26.52 -24.69
N TYR A 999 0.84 -25.32 -25.21
CA TYR A 999 -0.12 -24.50 -25.97
C TYR A 999 0.29 -24.24 -27.43
N ILE A 1000 1.25 -25.00 -27.96
CA ILE A 1000 1.72 -24.93 -29.36
C ILE A 1000 0.67 -25.29 -30.40
#